data_AF-A0A7Y7CA47-F1
#
_entry.id   AF-A0A7Y7CA47-F1
#
_cell.length_a   1.000
_cell.length_b   1.000
_cell.length_c   1.000
_cell.angle_alpha   90.00
_cell.angle_beta   90.00
_cell.angle_gamma   90.00
#
_symmetry.space_group_name_H-M   'P 1'
#
loop_
_entity.id
_entity.type
_entity.pdbx_description
1 polymer ?
#
loop_
_entity_poly.entity_id
_entity_poly.type
_entity_poly.pdbx_seq_one_letter_code
_entity_poly.pdbx_strand_id
1 'polypeptide(L)'
;MHKWRRSALILGVLTLLGTLAVPYFLKSEDAPTPRRTSTPRKSTGLVLPPPAPRAEGSLRIQGIVHGDQGPLAGVRISATRSEAHQTLSELTCEEVLPHRRGDRHGFADCFFTEPATTLELLLSRQGEAPLYAETVTDTDGRFTLEQLPEGPFTLWALGPRGARLQPGVVAGTQGLQLRLEEGVFLEGTVIDEDLAALPQVQVMAVHQGFTRFFDVETDADGRYRIGPLPVGDYALAFTKDGWIPDLKDSVFAEPVKLLRPHRIVGRVMRQGTPVPHATVQLRDITFNERGIAPPLLSSKQETTDAQGRFTFEALSLRLFRLEATQGEHHGRAEVPMWTHDSKQEVLLSLSPGAMLEGTVKDEAGAAIEGALVQLQERGLKPRYVKTTTDATGHYRLGPLALAPHELELTSPRHFPTSESVAELSPGTKRLDFTLRTPLWVDGVLVDEAGSPVPDMHITVDNPPSEDTDDTLLLAPYEAVSDEQGRFHLNFPTPGPFLLKLLDEPRFRMEELQIQAPDTQVRWVLKRGAAVSGGVFDELDTPLSGLRVRLSTEPPEEGTTNSPEQGVLSETWTDAQGHYAFGGMKPGQYVLEALHDSGAVERFATRHLELRERQEAHVDLRLEAGWTLSGTVVDNQGQPLSGADVFIEPPQDSTPPWRVGYRHHTVELLTRTREDGRFTLRNLSSRDVELRVKKQSFRLAPHLSTGGEIGLDSLHAHEGGPPVRFVMSRQARIHGRVVGPDGKPLTRFRVMREVVEHPRGEFSLDVVAAGARPVIFQAEDLAPVFRQVEVPHDAGVVDLGEVRMSAGRKVAGRVLDAETSAPVESALLVPDLEHSDSVRLHPYTTWTQAYTNKDGRFIIARVDEHSATLNIRAHGYLSKKLTLAPGSQEDLTVRMEKGARVELSVLDAKGRPTSATVFLDREGAESFPYSIEVPAEGPFVVRDLAPGTYRVNASAGEGGLESYHSQRIQIPASGGVSITVKARSEGATLELRVNSPLLFTLALVSGEDPWPKQGYDLSSLRERSLPHEVGKEGTMTFRNLPAGKLTLFLITNDWRGSYRELIDIPETGTVVRDVTPKWQAVRQ
;
A
#
# COMPACT_ATOMS: atom_id res chain seq x y z
N MET A 1 36.68 -53.65 -17.77
CA MET A 1 36.64 -55.12 -17.62
C MET A 1 35.90 -55.48 -16.35
N HIS A 2 34.95 -56.42 -16.46
CA HIS A 2 34.22 -57.20 -15.46
C HIS A 2 34.10 -56.70 -14.01
N LYS A 3 32.91 -56.30 -13.56
CA LYS A 3 31.82 -57.14 -13.02
C LYS A 3 32.21 -57.96 -11.77
N TRP A 4 31.42 -57.69 -10.72
CA TRP A 4 30.82 -58.66 -9.79
C TRP A 4 31.75 -59.29 -8.76
N ARG A 5 31.37 -59.58 -7.52
CA ARG A 5 30.22 -59.26 -6.65
C ARG A 5 30.55 -60.05 -5.36
N ARG A 6 30.05 -59.55 -4.24
CA ARG A 6 29.52 -60.32 -3.10
C ARG A 6 30.45 -60.81 -1.97
N SER A 7 30.05 -60.30 -0.80
CA SER A 7 29.79 -61.01 0.47
C SER A 7 30.97 -61.07 1.44
N ALA A 8 30.92 -60.29 2.53
CA ALA A 8 30.26 -60.61 3.83
C ALA A 8 31.22 -61.49 4.67
N LEU A 9 31.49 -61.30 5.96
CA LEU A 9 30.97 -60.49 7.07
C LEU A 9 31.91 -60.81 8.27
N ILE A 10 31.87 -60.01 9.36
CA ILE A 10 32.32 -60.33 10.74
C ILE A 10 33.84 -60.14 11.01
N LEU A 11 34.33 -59.62 12.14
CA LEU A 11 33.87 -58.74 13.24
C LEU A 11 35.07 -58.70 14.21
N GLY A 12 35.55 -57.51 14.56
CA GLY A 12 36.33 -57.21 15.79
C GLY A 12 37.71 -57.86 15.98
N VAL A 13 38.58 -57.41 16.88
CA VAL A 13 38.58 -56.29 17.84
C VAL A 13 39.94 -56.40 18.54
N LEU A 14 40.65 -55.27 18.76
CA LEU A 14 41.64 -55.02 19.84
C LEU A 14 42.94 -55.89 19.82
N THR A 15 44.16 -55.48 20.22
CA THR A 15 44.69 -54.31 20.94
C THR A 15 46.23 -54.43 21.10
N LEU A 16 46.89 -53.26 21.02
CA LEU A 16 47.90 -52.69 21.94
C LEU A 16 49.43 -52.83 21.80
N LEU A 17 50.02 -51.69 22.23
CA LEU A 17 51.37 -51.31 22.69
C LEU A 17 52.27 -50.74 21.57
N GLY A 18 52.61 -49.44 21.49
CA GLY A 18 52.85 -48.39 22.50
C GLY A 18 54.37 -48.18 22.61
N THR A 19 54.98 -47.04 22.24
CA THR A 19 55.01 -45.81 23.06
C THR A 19 55.89 -44.69 22.45
N LEU A 20 55.45 -43.43 22.64
CA LEU A 20 56.20 -42.17 22.95
C LEU A 20 57.20 -41.58 21.90
N ALA A 21 57.26 -40.27 21.57
CA ALA A 21 56.74 -39.04 22.16
C ALA A 21 56.64 -37.85 21.14
N VAL A 22 55.80 -36.87 21.48
CA VAL A 22 55.44 -35.56 20.85
C VAL A 22 56.08 -34.46 21.75
N PRO A 23 56.38 -33.18 21.34
CA PRO A 23 55.39 -32.26 20.75
C PRO A 23 55.80 -31.13 19.75
N TYR A 24 54.79 -30.79 18.93
CA TYR A 24 54.33 -29.49 18.39
C TYR A 24 55.30 -28.44 17.83
N PHE A 25 55.10 -28.04 16.55
CA PHE A 25 54.41 -26.77 16.18
C PHE A 25 54.08 -26.71 14.66
N LEU A 26 52.78 -26.54 14.40
CA LEU A 26 52.01 -25.94 13.29
C LEU A 26 52.72 -25.45 12.00
N LYS A 27 52.23 -25.94 10.85
CA LYS A 27 52.31 -25.24 9.55
C LYS A 27 50.94 -25.31 8.86
N SER A 28 50.54 -24.16 8.32
CA SER A 28 49.27 -23.79 7.69
C SER A 28 48.87 -24.65 6.47
N GLU A 29 47.61 -25.07 6.42
CA GLU A 29 46.93 -25.54 5.22
C GLU A 29 45.85 -24.54 4.78
N ASP A 30 45.67 -24.48 3.46
CA ASP A 30 45.07 -23.43 2.65
C ASP A 30 43.59 -23.10 2.95
N ALA A 31 43.27 -21.81 2.90
CA ALA A 31 41.91 -21.29 2.89
C ALA A 31 41.23 -21.49 1.51
N PRO A 32 39.93 -21.83 1.45
CA PRO A 32 39.22 -22.05 0.19
C PRO A 32 38.83 -20.72 -0.49
N THR A 33 39.32 -20.47 -1.70
CA THR A 33 38.82 -19.44 -2.62
C THR A 33 37.45 -19.80 -3.20
N PRO A 34 36.43 -18.92 -3.12
CA PRO A 34 35.26 -19.03 -3.99
C PRO A 34 35.48 -18.18 -5.25
N ARG A 35 35.68 -18.83 -6.39
CA ARG A 35 35.40 -18.25 -7.72
C ARG A 35 34.33 -19.10 -8.39
N ARG A 36 33.12 -18.57 -8.49
CA ARG A 36 32.11 -19.03 -9.45
C ARG A 36 31.77 -17.87 -10.38
N THR A 37 32.33 -17.90 -11.58
CA THR A 37 31.89 -17.08 -12.71
C THR A 37 30.58 -17.66 -13.26
N SER A 38 29.46 -16.98 -13.00
CA SER A 38 28.23 -17.14 -13.77
C SER A 38 28.33 -16.30 -15.04
N THR A 39 28.14 -16.92 -16.20
CA THR A 39 28.00 -16.21 -17.49
C THR A 39 26.80 -15.24 -17.47
N PRO A 40 26.92 -14.03 -18.04
CA PRO A 40 25.84 -13.05 -18.01
C PRO A 40 24.68 -13.44 -18.96
N ARG A 41 23.45 -13.41 -18.43
CA ARG A 41 22.21 -13.32 -19.22
C ARG A 41 22.18 -11.95 -19.92
N LYS A 42 21.60 -11.88 -21.12
CA LYS A 42 21.48 -10.61 -21.87
C LYS A 42 20.75 -9.55 -21.01
N SER A 43 21.49 -8.49 -20.71
CA SER A 43 21.23 -7.45 -19.71
C SER A 43 20.36 -6.31 -20.20
N THR A 44 19.80 -5.53 -19.26
CA THR A 44 19.13 -4.22 -19.49
C THR A 44 20.04 -3.15 -20.13
N GLY A 45 21.33 -3.43 -20.29
CA GLY A 45 22.29 -2.57 -20.98
C GLY A 45 22.91 -1.49 -20.10
N LEU A 46 22.42 -1.32 -18.87
CA LEU A 46 23.02 -0.47 -17.86
C LEU A 46 24.19 -1.21 -17.20
N VAL A 47 25.40 -0.72 -17.42
CA VAL A 47 26.62 -1.18 -16.76
C VAL A 47 27.23 0.03 -16.08
N LEU A 48 27.24 0.03 -14.75
CA LEU A 48 27.90 1.07 -13.98
C LEU A 48 29.42 1.00 -14.24
N PRO A 49 30.11 2.15 -14.25
CA PRO A 49 31.55 2.17 -14.42
C PRO A 49 32.22 1.27 -13.35
N PRO A 50 33.29 0.53 -13.71
CA PRO A 50 34.00 -0.28 -12.75
C PRO A 50 34.56 0.61 -11.62
N PRO A 51 34.68 0.07 -10.38
CA PRO A 51 35.23 0.83 -9.26
C PRO A 51 36.56 1.46 -9.64
N ALA A 52 36.73 2.75 -9.39
CA ALA A 52 38.00 3.41 -9.63
C ALA A 52 39.14 2.68 -8.85
N PRO A 53 40.38 2.62 -9.39
CA PRO A 53 41.50 2.08 -8.66
C PRO A 53 41.63 2.79 -7.32
N ARG A 54 41.61 2.02 -6.21
CA ARG A 54 41.64 2.58 -4.86
C ARG A 54 42.91 3.39 -4.67
N ALA A 55 42.77 4.68 -4.38
CA ALA A 55 43.91 5.50 -4.01
C ALA A 55 44.48 4.99 -2.68
N GLU A 56 45.75 4.61 -2.66
CA GLU A 56 46.46 4.33 -1.42
C GLU A 56 46.62 5.64 -0.66
N GLY A 57 46.07 5.70 0.55
CA GLY A 57 46.25 6.84 1.44
C GLY A 57 47.23 6.54 2.57
N SER A 58 47.68 7.59 3.26
CA SER A 58 48.54 7.48 4.43
C SER A 58 47.87 7.94 5.72
N LEU A 59 46.60 8.35 5.66
CA LEU A 59 45.88 8.89 6.81
C LEU A 59 45.25 7.75 7.62
N ARG A 60 44.92 8.06 8.88
CA ARG A 60 44.32 7.11 9.81
C ARG A 60 43.17 7.73 10.59
N ILE A 61 42.20 6.91 10.97
CA ILE A 61 41.13 7.29 11.90
C ILE A 61 41.35 6.50 13.20
N GLN A 62 41.37 7.20 14.34
CA GLN A 62 41.56 6.59 15.66
C GLN A 62 40.43 6.98 16.61
N GLY A 63 39.93 6.02 17.38
CA GLY A 63 38.82 6.24 18.30
C GLY A 63 38.62 5.14 19.33
N ILE A 64 37.58 5.28 20.14
CA ILE A 64 37.16 4.34 21.19
C ILE A 64 35.68 4.01 21.00
N VAL A 65 35.32 2.74 21.15
CA VAL A 65 33.93 2.28 21.14
C VAL A 65 33.44 2.00 22.56
N HIS A 66 32.30 2.58 22.91
CA HIS A 66 31.61 2.48 24.18
C HIS A 66 30.30 1.70 24.05
N GLY A 67 29.95 0.98 25.11
CA GLY A 67 28.62 0.44 25.37
C GLY A 67 28.10 0.98 26.70
N ASP A 68 26.97 0.44 27.16
CA ASP A 68 26.28 0.93 28.38
C ASP A 68 27.11 0.86 29.66
N GLN A 69 28.12 0.00 29.72
CA GLN A 69 28.92 -0.26 30.92
C GLN A 69 30.39 0.18 30.75
N GLY A 70 30.71 0.95 29.69
CA GLY A 70 32.06 1.39 29.37
C GLY A 70 32.58 0.87 28.02
N PRO A 71 33.91 0.91 27.79
CA PRO A 71 34.50 0.53 26.51
C PRO A 71 34.23 -0.93 26.10
N LEU A 72 34.11 -1.18 24.80
CA LEU A 72 33.75 -2.48 24.23
C LEU A 72 34.84 -3.06 23.33
N ALA A 73 35.37 -4.21 23.75
CA ALA A 73 36.28 -5.02 22.94
C ALA A 73 35.56 -5.91 21.92
N GLY A 74 36.25 -6.27 20.84
CA GLY A 74 35.74 -7.22 19.85
C GLY A 74 34.68 -6.67 18.90
N VAL A 75 34.56 -5.34 18.79
CA VAL A 75 33.65 -4.67 17.85
C VAL A 75 34.38 -4.50 16.52
N ARG A 76 33.78 -4.96 15.42
CA ARG A 76 34.33 -4.82 14.07
C ARG A 76 34.03 -3.41 13.55
N ILE A 77 35.06 -2.66 13.19
CA ILE A 77 34.95 -1.31 12.63
C ILE A 77 35.35 -1.35 11.16
N SER A 78 34.46 -0.98 10.25
CA SER A 78 34.76 -0.91 8.82
C SER A 78 34.50 0.48 8.27
N ALA A 79 35.40 1.00 7.43
CA ALA A 79 35.28 2.28 6.74
C ALA A 79 34.90 2.09 5.27
N THR A 80 33.74 2.61 4.89
CA THR A 80 33.25 2.60 3.51
C THR A 80 33.11 4.04 3.02
N ARG A 81 33.04 4.23 1.70
CA ARG A 81 32.79 5.56 1.12
C ARG A 81 31.89 5.40 -0.11
N SER A 82 30.83 6.19 -0.19
CA SER A 82 30.01 6.28 -1.39
C SER A 82 30.76 7.05 -2.48
N GLU A 83 30.66 6.62 -3.73
CA GLU A 83 31.34 7.25 -4.87
C GLU A 83 30.31 7.74 -5.89
N ALA A 84 30.38 9.04 -6.19
CA ALA A 84 29.47 9.70 -7.13
C ALA A 84 29.44 8.97 -8.48
N HIS A 85 28.23 8.78 -9.01
CA HIS A 85 27.95 8.04 -10.25
C HIS A 85 28.42 6.58 -10.29
N GLN A 86 28.87 6.02 -9.16
CA GLN A 86 29.30 4.63 -9.04
C GLN A 86 28.44 3.84 -8.04
N THR A 87 28.24 4.37 -6.84
CA THR A 87 27.44 3.71 -5.80
C THR A 87 25.95 4.01 -5.97
N LEU A 88 25.08 3.02 -5.77
CA LEU A 88 23.63 3.19 -6.01
C LEU A 88 23.01 4.32 -5.17
N SER A 89 23.54 4.61 -3.98
CA SER A 89 23.08 5.69 -3.09
C SER A 89 23.36 7.08 -3.64
N GLU A 90 24.30 7.22 -4.57
CA GLU A 90 24.69 8.50 -5.19
C GLU A 90 24.10 8.67 -6.59
N LEU A 91 23.29 7.71 -7.04
CA LEU A 91 22.60 7.77 -8.32
C LEU A 91 21.18 8.28 -8.13
N THR A 92 20.68 8.96 -9.15
CA THR A 92 19.28 9.36 -9.25
C THR A 92 18.42 8.26 -9.85
N CYS A 93 17.10 8.38 -9.66
CA CYS A 93 16.13 7.50 -10.29
C CYS A 93 16.25 7.52 -11.83
N GLU A 94 16.45 8.68 -12.45
CA GLU A 94 16.64 8.78 -13.91
C GLU A 94 17.91 8.03 -14.39
N GLU A 95 19.03 8.15 -13.68
CA GLU A 95 20.30 7.51 -14.06
C GLU A 95 20.20 5.99 -14.07
N VAL A 96 19.44 5.41 -13.14
CA VAL A 96 19.23 3.95 -13.08
C VAL A 96 18.04 3.51 -13.93
N LEU A 97 17.01 4.35 -14.05
CA LEU A 97 15.75 4.06 -14.72
C LEU A 97 15.48 5.12 -15.82
N PRO A 98 16.09 5.00 -17.02
CA PRO A 98 16.09 6.06 -18.06
C PRO A 98 14.71 6.46 -18.62
N HIS A 99 13.66 5.71 -18.30
CA HIS A 99 12.29 6.03 -18.68
C HIS A 99 11.63 7.05 -17.74
N ARG A 100 12.23 7.31 -16.56
CA ARG A 100 11.83 8.35 -15.60
C ARG A 100 12.59 9.66 -15.84
N ARG A 101 12.54 10.19 -17.07
CA ARG A 101 13.25 11.44 -17.41
C ARG A 101 12.79 12.59 -16.53
N GLY A 102 13.74 13.34 -15.97
CA GLY A 102 13.48 14.46 -15.06
C GLY A 102 13.38 14.07 -13.59
N ASP A 103 13.45 12.78 -13.26
CA ASP A 103 13.37 12.31 -11.88
C ASP A 103 14.73 12.34 -11.18
N ARG A 104 14.97 13.44 -10.46
CA ARG A 104 16.23 13.72 -9.76
C ARG A 104 16.29 13.21 -8.32
N HIS A 105 15.28 12.48 -7.86
CA HIS A 105 15.30 11.86 -6.53
C HIS A 105 16.41 10.81 -6.44
N GLY A 106 16.91 10.57 -5.23
CA GLY A 106 17.91 9.53 -5.00
C GLY A 106 17.34 8.16 -5.31
N PHE A 107 18.17 7.25 -5.82
CA PHE A 107 17.69 5.93 -6.25
C PHE A 107 17.05 5.11 -5.12
N ALA A 108 17.40 5.37 -3.85
CA ALA A 108 16.73 4.79 -2.69
C ALA A 108 15.20 5.01 -2.70
N ASP A 109 14.73 6.16 -3.19
CA ASP A 109 13.29 6.51 -3.23
C ASP A 109 12.52 5.68 -4.27
N CYS A 110 13.22 5.14 -5.27
CA CYS A 110 12.62 4.32 -6.33
C CYS A 110 13.17 2.88 -6.36
N PHE A 111 13.87 2.43 -5.31
CA PHE A 111 14.63 1.19 -5.27
C PHE A 111 13.83 -0.06 -5.66
N PHE A 112 12.54 -0.11 -5.26
CA PHE A 112 11.62 -1.23 -5.53
C PHE A 112 10.68 -1.01 -6.72
N THR A 113 10.82 0.09 -7.46
CA THR A 113 9.91 0.41 -8.57
C THR A 113 10.11 -0.49 -9.78
N GLU A 114 11.37 -0.85 -10.10
CA GLU A 114 11.72 -1.88 -11.09
C GLU A 114 12.62 -2.98 -10.49
N PRO A 115 12.05 -3.93 -9.74
CA PRO A 115 12.82 -4.94 -9.00
C PRO A 115 13.78 -5.76 -9.87
N ALA A 116 13.46 -5.99 -11.16
CA ALA A 116 14.29 -6.78 -12.06
C ALA A 116 15.62 -6.06 -12.40
N THR A 117 15.56 -4.76 -12.69
CA THR A 117 16.73 -3.92 -12.98
C THR A 117 17.59 -3.79 -11.73
N THR A 118 16.97 -3.53 -10.58
CA THR A 118 17.67 -3.47 -9.28
C THR A 118 18.34 -4.81 -8.96
N LEU A 119 17.64 -5.94 -9.10
CA LEU A 119 18.22 -7.28 -8.90
C LEU A 119 19.44 -7.49 -9.78
N GLU A 120 19.40 -7.12 -11.06
CA GLU A 120 20.54 -7.29 -11.96
C GLU A 120 21.81 -6.57 -11.44
N LEU A 121 21.66 -5.33 -10.95
CA LEU A 121 22.74 -4.56 -10.36
C LEU A 121 23.25 -5.20 -9.06
N LEU A 122 22.35 -5.59 -8.16
CA LEU A 122 22.72 -6.22 -6.89
C LEU A 122 23.45 -7.55 -7.08
N LEU A 123 22.97 -8.40 -7.99
CA LEU A 123 23.57 -9.71 -8.28
C LEU A 123 24.93 -9.62 -8.96
N SER A 124 25.19 -8.50 -9.66
CA SER A 124 26.52 -8.19 -10.19
C SER A 124 27.37 -7.36 -9.21
N ARG A 125 26.87 -7.11 -7.99
CA ARG A 125 27.45 -6.23 -6.96
C ARG A 125 27.80 -4.82 -7.48
N GLN A 126 27.08 -4.37 -8.49
CA GLN A 126 27.25 -3.03 -9.03
C GLN A 126 26.68 -2.00 -8.07
N GLY A 127 27.47 -0.97 -7.82
CA GLY A 127 27.15 0.15 -6.94
C GLY A 127 27.14 -0.16 -5.45
N GLU A 128 27.82 -1.22 -5.01
CA GLU A 128 28.20 -1.42 -3.60
C GLU A 128 29.26 -0.39 -3.18
N ALA A 129 29.12 0.20 -1.99
CA ALA A 129 30.12 1.09 -1.42
C ALA A 129 31.45 0.36 -1.13
N PRO A 130 32.59 0.83 -1.71
CA PRO A 130 33.89 0.22 -1.48
C PRO A 130 34.29 0.21 0.00
N LEU A 131 34.80 -0.94 0.47
CA LEU A 131 35.45 -1.08 1.77
C LEU A 131 36.92 -0.68 1.69
N TYR A 132 37.30 0.38 2.41
CA TYR A 132 38.66 0.95 2.39
C TYR A 132 39.55 0.38 3.50
N ALA A 133 39.02 0.25 4.71
CA ALA A 133 39.74 -0.31 5.84
C ALA A 133 38.79 -1.03 6.81
N GLU A 134 39.31 -2.02 7.52
CA GLU A 134 38.58 -2.72 8.58
C GLU A 134 39.53 -3.06 9.73
N THR A 135 39.02 -3.02 10.96
CA THR A 135 39.76 -3.38 12.18
C THR A 135 38.81 -3.91 13.25
N VAL A 136 39.33 -4.37 14.38
CA VAL A 136 38.56 -4.83 15.54
C VAL A 136 39.04 -4.08 16.78
N THR A 137 38.12 -3.67 17.65
CA THR A 137 38.48 -2.96 18.88
C THR A 137 39.26 -3.84 19.86
N ASP A 138 40.25 -3.24 20.53
CA ASP A 138 41.03 -3.89 21.58
C ASP A 138 40.26 -3.99 22.92
N THR A 139 40.92 -4.50 23.98
CA THR A 139 40.31 -4.68 25.31
C THR A 139 39.83 -3.37 25.95
N ASP A 140 40.42 -2.24 25.56
CA ASP A 140 40.06 -0.90 26.04
C ASP A 140 39.09 -0.20 25.08
N GLY A 141 38.53 -0.95 24.11
CA GLY A 141 37.60 -0.45 23.10
C GLY A 141 38.23 0.40 22.00
N ARG A 142 39.56 0.50 21.94
CA ARG A 142 40.25 1.38 20.97
C ARG A 142 40.35 0.72 19.60
N PHE A 143 40.28 1.53 18.54
CA PHE A 143 40.49 1.09 17.17
C PHE A 143 41.37 2.06 16.38
N THR A 144 42.01 1.54 15.33
CA THR A 144 42.76 2.34 14.36
C THR A 144 42.53 1.78 12.96
N LEU A 145 42.00 2.63 12.07
CA LEU A 145 41.87 2.36 10.64
C LEU A 145 43.00 3.06 9.91
N GLU A 146 43.81 2.32 9.16
CA GLU A 146 45.00 2.84 8.46
C GLU A 146 44.80 2.88 6.95
N GLN A 147 45.74 3.52 6.26
CA GLN A 147 45.83 3.57 4.80
C GLN A 147 44.63 4.24 4.09
N LEU A 148 43.99 5.18 4.77
CA LEU A 148 42.81 5.87 4.24
C LEU A 148 43.24 7.05 3.37
N PRO A 149 42.70 7.21 2.14
CA PRO A 149 42.88 8.42 1.35
C PRO A 149 42.16 9.61 1.97
N GLU A 150 42.46 10.81 1.48
CA GLU A 150 41.80 12.04 1.94
C GLU A 150 40.30 12.01 1.61
N GLY A 151 39.50 12.47 2.56
CA GLY A 151 38.05 12.61 2.43
C GLY A 151 37.26 11.97 3.58
N PRO A 152 35.92 12.11 3.56
CA PRO A 152 35.02 11.54 4.54
C PRO A 152 34.73 10.05 4.27
N PHE A 153 34.50 9.31 5.35
CA PHE A 153 34.15 7.89 5.36
C PHE A 153 32.93 7.64 6.24
N THR A 154 32.16 6.62 5.89
CA THR A 154 31.13 6.04 6.73
C THR A 154 31.72 4.88 7.52
N LEU A 155 31.70 4.99 8.85
CA LEU A 155 32.15 3.94 9.74
C LEU A 155 30.99 3.07 10.19
N TRP A 156 31.19 1.75 10.13
CA TRP A 156 30.26 0.75 10.65
C TRP A 156 30.90 0.05 11.82
N ALA A 157 30.29 0.14 13.00
CA ALA A 157 30.74 -0.53 14.20
C ALA A 157 29.76 -1.66 14.54
N LEU A 158 30.16 -2.90 14.31
CA LEU A 158 29.32 -4.09 14.45
C LEU A 158 29.88 -4.99 15.55
N GLY A 159 29.12 -5.16 16.64
CA GLY A 159 29.52 -5.99 17.77
C GLY A 159 28.39 -6.94 18.21
N PRO A 160 28.70 -7.98 19.00
CA PRO A 160 27.68 -8.94 19.46
C PRO A 160 26.61 -8.32 20.37
N ARG A 161 26.87 -7.13 20.92
CA ARG A 161 26.00 -6.41 21.86
C ARG A 161 25.29 -5.19 21.26
N GLY A 162 25.51 -4.89 19.98
CA GLY A 162 24.97 -3.70 19.34
C GLY A 162 25.66 -3.33 18.03
N ALA A 163 25.12 -2.31 17.36
CA ALA A 163 25.67 -1.78 16.13
C ALA A 163 25.61 -0.24 16.11
N ARG A 164 26.49 0.40 15.34
CA ARG A 164 26.44 1.85 15.05
C ARG A 164 26.89 2.13 13.64
N LEU A 165 26.20 3.06 12.99
CA LEU A 165 26.56 3.66 11.72
C LEU A 165 26.98 5.11 11.96
N GLN A 166 28.14 5.52 11.47
CA GLN A 166 28.66 6.88 11.63
C GLN A 166 29.15 7.43 10.28
N PRO A 167 28.32 8.17 9.55
CA PRO A 167 28.73 8.84 8.31
C PRO A 167 29.69 10.03 8.57
N GLY A 168 30.34 10.50 7.50
CA GLY A 168 31.04 11.80 7.48
C GLY A 168 32.42 11.87 8.14
N VAL A 169 32.99 10.76 8.61
CA VAL A 169 34.24 10.78 9.38
C VAL A 169 35.45 11.03 8.47
N VAL A 170 36.09 12.19 8.61
CA VAL A 170 37.24 12.60 7.78
C VAL A 170 38.49 11.79 8.14
N ALA A 171 39.22 11.29 7.15
CA ALA A 171 40.50 10.63 7.36
C ALA A 171 41.50 11.57 8.07
N GLY A 172 42.20 11.06 9.09
CA GLY A 172 43.05 11.84 9.99
C GLY A 172 42.43 12.08 11.36
N THR A 173 41.12 11.86 11.53
CA THR A 173 40.40 12.06 12.79
C THR A 173 41.04 11.28 13.95
N GLN A 174 41.27 11.98 15.05
CA GLN A 174 41.85 11.45 16.29
C GLN A 174 40.85 11.59 17.44
N GLY A 175 40.79 10.60 18.32
CA GLY A 175 40.00 10.67 19.55
C GLY A 175 38.49 10.49 19.36
N LEU A 176 38.05 9.96 18.21
CA LEU A 176 36.64 9.72 17.90
C LEU A 176 35.98 8.82 18.96
N GLN A 177 34.80 9.22 19.45
CA GLN A 177 34.01 8.43 20.40
C GLN A 177 32.82 7.83 19.66
N LEU A 178 32.68 6.50 19.68
CA LEU A 178 31.52 5.80 19.11
C LEU A 178 30.79 5.06 20.24
N ARG A 179 29.49 5.23 20.35
CA ARG A 179 28.64 4.49 21.30
C ARG A 179 27.76 3.51 20.55
N LEU A 180 27.88 2.20 20.81
CA LEU A 180 27.01 1.20 20.16
C LEU A 180 25.57 1.37 20.63
N GLU A 181 24.65 1.14 19.70
CA GLU A 181 23.21 1.13 19.92
C GLU A 181 22.64 -0.29 19.75
N GLU A 182 21.37 -0.50 20.07
CA GLU A 182 20.73 -1.81 19.84
C GLU A 182 20.61 -2.06 18.34
N GLY A 183 21.28 -3.12 17.86
CA GLY A 183 21.26 -3.49 16.45
C GLY A 183 20.10 -4.42 16.12
N VAL A 184 19.63 -4.36 14.87
CA VAL A 184 18.55 -5.21 14.35
C VAL A 184 19.11 -6.50 13.75
N PHE A 185 18.33 -7.57 13.83
CA PHE A 185 18.60 -8.80 13.10
C PHE A 185 17.57 -8.97 11.98
N LEU A 186 18.06 -9.12 10.76
CA LEU A 186 17.25 -9.50 9.61
C LEU A 186 17.23 -11.03 9.55
N GLU A 187 16.11 -11.64 9.90
CA GLU A 187 15.98 -13.09 10.02
C GLU A 187 14.68 -13.61 9.43
N GLY A 188 14.70 -14.85 8.96
CA GLY A 188 13.54 -15.49 8.34
C GLY A 188 13.86 -16.88 7.81
N THR A 189 12.92 -17.44 7.07
CA THR A 189 13.03 -18.76 6.42
C THR A 189 12.75 -18.66 4.94
N VAL A 190 13.49 -19.39 4.12
CA VAL A 190 13.25 -19.54 2.69
C VAL A 190 12.72 -20.94 2.39
N ILE A 191 11.64 -21.01 1.65
CA ILE A 191 10.97 -22.26 1.23
C ILE A 191 10.80 -22.30 -0.29
N ASP A 192 10.55 -23.49 -0.82
CA ASP A 192 10.17 -23.67 -2.22
C ASP A 192 8.65 -23.71 -2.48
N GLU A 193 8.30 -23.92 -3.75
CA GLU A 193 6.92 -24.10 -4.21
C GLU A 193 6.18 -25.30 -3.61
N ASP A 194 6.92 -26.32 -3.18
CA ASP A 194 6.42 -27.51 -2.50
C ASP A 194 6.43 -27.34 -0.96
N LEU A 195 6.75 -26.13 -0.47
CA LEU A 195 6.92 -25.73 0.94
C LEU A 195 8.08 -26.44 1.66
N ALA A 196 9.01 -27.02 0.93
CA ALA A 196 10.22 -27.57 1.50
C ALA A 196 11.17 -26.43 1.89
N ALA A 197 11.83 -26.56 3.04
CA ALA A 197 12.92 -25.68 3.43
C ALA A 197 14.00 -25.66 2.33
N LEU A 198 14.44 -24.45 1.95
CA LEU A 198 15.38 -24.27 0.85
C LEU A 198 16.75 -23.86 1.40
N PRO A 199 17.70 -24.81 1.56
CA PRO A 199 19.04 -24.52 2.06
C PRO A 199 19.92 -23.88 0.99
N GLN A 200 21.04 -23.25 1.36
CA GLN A 200 22.03 -22.68 0.43
C GLN A 200 21.42 -21.64 -0.53
N VAL A 201 20.42 -20.89 -0.07
CA VAL A 201 19.97 -19.67 -0.75
C VAL A 201 20.90 -18.54 -0.30
N GLN A 202 21.50 -17.84 -1.25
CA GLN A 202 22.26 -16.63 -0.98
C GLN A 202 21.29 -15.51 -0.64
N VAL A 203 21.44 -14.92 0.55
CA VAL A 203 20.63 -13.80 1.04
C VAL A 203 21.56 -12.60 1.20
N MET A 204 21.32 -11.56 0.41
CA MET A 204 22.10 -10.33 0.43
C MET A 204 21.24 -9.19 1.00
N ALA A 205 21.60 -8.67 2.16
CA ALA A 205 21.04 -7.44 2.72
C ALA A 205 21.82 -6.23 2.22
N VAL A 206 21.11 -5.20 1.76
CA VAL A 206 21.68 -3.97 1.19
C VAL A 206 21.12 -2.77 1.93
N HIS A 207 21.98 -2.01 2.61
CA HIS A 207 21.57 -0.74 3.21
C HIS A 207 21.33 0.28 2.09
N GLN A 208 20.12 0.82 1.94
CA GLN A 208 19.75 1.63 0.77
C GLN A 208 20.51 2.97 0.73
N GLY A 209 20.63 3.68 1.85
CA GLY A 209 21.29 4.99 1.91
C GLY A 209 22.82 5.01 1.81
N PHE A 210 23.51 3.90 2.09
CA PHE A 210 24.99 3.83 2.06
C PHE A 210 25.52 2.64 1.26
N THR A 211 24.63 1.93 0.57
CA THR A 211 24.91 0.81 -0.34
C THR A 211 25.91 -0.22 0.17
N ARG A 212 25.86 -0.52 1.48
CA ARG A 212 26.70 -1.55 2.09
C ARG A 212 25.97 -2.90 2.08
N PHE A 213 26.65 -3.93 1.57
CA PHE A 213 26.05 -5.25 1.36
C PHE A 213 26.52 -6.27 2.41
N PHE A 214 25.60 -7.10 2.90
CA PHE A 214 25.85 -8.16 3.86
C PHE A 214 25.29 -9.48 3.34
N ASP A 215 26.14 -10.49 3.21
CA ASP A 215 25.76 -11.78 2.64
C ASP A 215 25.69 -12.87 3.71
N VAL A 216 24.67 -13.73 3.61
CA VAL A 216 24.56 -14.98 4.37
C VAL A 216 23.94 -16.06 3.49
N GLU A 217 24.17 -17.33 3.81
CA GLU A 217 23.46 -18.45 3.20
C GLU A 217 22.42 -19.02 4.15
N THR A 218 21.29 -19.49 3.61
CA THR A 218 20.32 -20.24 4.42
C THR A 218 20.88 -21.59 4.88
N ASP A 219 20.57 -21.95 6.11
CA ASP A 219 20.96 -23.24 6.71
C ASP A 219 20.14 -24.43 6.16
N ALA A 220 20.36 -25.63 6.71
CA ALA A 220 19.66 -26.85 6.31
C ALA A 220 18.12 -26.78 6.46
N ASP A 221 17.64 -25.93 7.37
CA ASP A 221 16.22 -25.70 7.65
C ASP A 221 15.70 -24.46 6.88
N GLY A 222 16.48 -23.92 5.94
CA GLY A 222 16.14 -22.76 5.14
C GLY A 222 16.19 -21.44 5.91
N ARG A 223 16.74 -21.41 7.13
CA ARG A 223 16.77 -20.20 7.98
C ARG A 223 17.95 -19.32 7.63
N TYR A 224 17.75 -18.01 7.66
CA TYR A 224 18.82 -17.01 7.58
C TYR A 224 18.75 -16.05 8.76
N ARG A 225 19.91 -15.50 9.14
CA ARG A 225 20.02 -14.45 10.16
C ARG A 225 21.21 -13.55 9.83
N ILE A 226 20.96 -12.27 9.62
CA ILE A 226 21.96 -11.24 9.32
C ILE A 226 21.91 -10.21 10.45
N GLY A 227 23.06 -9.93 11.06
CA GLY A 227 23.20 -8.91 12.09
C GLY A 227 23.99 -9.35 13.33
N PRO A 228 24.03 -8.51 14.38
CA PRO A 228 23.26 -7.26 14.51
C PRO A 228 23.75 -6.17 13.54
N LEU A 229 22.82 -5.49 12.88
CA LEU A 229 23.07 -4.39 11.95
C LEU A 229 22.57 -3.06 12.56
N PRO A 230 23.11 -1.90 12.16
CA PRO A 230 22.53 -0.61 12.52
C PRO A 230 21.08 -0.54 12.03
N VAL A 231 20.23 0.16 12.76
CA VAL A 231 18.87 0.44 12.26
C VAL A 231 18.98 1.27 10.98
N GLY A 232 18.17 0.94 9.98
CA GLY A 232 18.15 1.61 8.68
C GLY A 232 17.33 0.81 7.67
N ASP A 233 17.17 1.37 6.48
CA ASP A 233 16.41 0.74 5.40
C ASP A 233 17.25 -0.31 4.67
N TYR A 234 16.85 -1.58 4.79
CA TYR A 234 17.51 -2.69 4.11
C TYR A 234 16.61 -3.32 3.06
N ALA A 235 17.17 -3.56 1.88
CA ALA A 235 16.61 -4.48 0.89
C ALA A 235 17.30 -5.85 1.01
N LEU A 236 16.53 -6.94 0.85
CA LEU A 236 16.99 -8.32 0.85
C LEU A 236 16.82 -8.93 -0.55
N ALA A 237 17.91 -9.34 -1.17
CA ALA A 237 17.92 -10.10 -2.42
C ALA A 237 18.16 -11.59 -2.14
N PHE A 238 17.30 -12.45 -2.67
CA PHE A 238 17.35 -13.90 -2.48
C PHE A 238 17.68 -14.59 -3.79
N THR A 239 18.77 -15.37 -3.82
CA THR A 239 19.19 -16.07 -5.04
C THR A 239 19.62 -17.50 -4.81
N LYS A 240 19.28 -18.35 -5.78
CA LYS A 240 19.70 -19.74 -5.83
C LYS A 240 19.68 -20.25 -7.27
N ASP A 241 20.71 -20.99 -7.67
CA ASP A 241 20.79 -21.62 -8.99
C ASP A 241 19.54 -22.47 -9.28
N GLY A 242 18.89 -22.23 -10.42
CA GLY A 242 17.66 -22.95 -10.82
C GLY A 242 16.36 -22.39 -10.23
N TRP A 243 16.40 -21.27 -9.51
CA TRP A 243 15.25 -20.56 -8.96
C TRP A 243 15.13 -19.15 -9.55
N ILE A 244 13.93 -18.59 -9.55
CA ILE A 244 13.73 -17.17 -9.88
C ILE A 244 14.20 -16.35 -8.67
N PRO A 245 15.12 -15.38 -8.85
CA PRO A 245 15.56 -14.54 -7.75
C PRO A 245 14.44 -13.60 -7.29
N ASP A 246 14.44 -13.23 -6.02
CA ASP A 246 13.40 -12.37 -5.43
C ASP A 246 14.03 -11.19 -4.68
N LEU A 247 13.34 -10.05 -4.66
CA LEU A 247 13.77 -8.82 -4.00
C LEU A 247 12.67 -8.35 -3.05
N LYS A 248 13.09 -7.98 -1.85
CA LYS A 248 12.23 -7.87 -0.69
C LYS A 248 12.73 -6.72 0.19
N ASP A 249 11.83 -5.97 0.83
CA ASP A 249 12.17 -5.00 1.88
C ASP A 249 12.64 -5.70 3.17
N SER A 250 12.88 -5.02 4.29
CA SER A 250 13.35 -5.63 5.55
C SER A 250 12.22 -6.11 6.48
N VAL A 251 10.96 -5.75 6.19
CA VAL A 251 9.79 -6.04 7.03
C VAL A 251 9.02 -7.27 6.52
N PHE A 252 9.30 -8.48 7.05
CA PHE A 252 8.43 -9.65 6.82
C PHE A 252 8.18 -10.48 8.08
N ALA A 253 6.94 -10.96 8.20
CA ALA A 253 6.52 -11.95 9.18
C ALA A 253 6.34 -13.37 8.58
N GLU A 254 6.51 -13.53 7.26
CA GLU A 254 6.23 -14.77 6.53
C GLU A 254 7.49 -15.38 5.88
N PRO A 255 7.53 -16.70 5.66
CA PRO A 255 8.59 -17.34 4.88
C PRO A 255 8.70 -16.79 3.46
N VAL A 256 9.91 -16.54 3.00
CA VAL A 256 10.19 -16.14 1.61
C VAL A 256 10.09 -17.37 0.71
N LYS A 257 9.22 -17.31 -0.29
CA LYS A 257 8.99 -18.43 -1.22
C LYS A 257 9.73 -18.19 -2.54
N LEU A 258 10.77 -18.98 -2.83
CA LEU A 258 11.41 -18.96 -4.15
C LEU A 258 10.67 -19.89 -5.11
N LEU A 259 10.54 -19.45 -6.36
CA LEU A 259 9.77 -20.16 -7.38
C LEU A 259 10.71 -20.81 -8.42
N ARG A 260 10.34 -22.00 -8.92
CA ARG A 260 11.05 -22.59 -10.06
C ARG A 260 10.68 -21.84 -11.35
N PRO A 261 11.63 -21.65 -12.28
CA PRO A 261 11.37 -20.95 -13.53
C PRO A 261 10.45 -21.78 -14.44
N HIS A 262 9.32 -21.21 -14.84
CA HIS A 262 8.45 -21.81 -15.85
C HIS A 262 8.72 -21.23 -17.25
N ARG A 263 8.24 -21.93 -18.28
CA ARG A 263 8.31 -21.48 -19.68
C ARG A 263 6.94 -21.48 -20.36
N ILE A 264 6.72 -20.49 -21.21
CA ILE A 264 5.62 -20.47 -22.18
C ILE A 264 6.23 -20.73 -23.56
N VAL A 265 5.70 -21.73 -24.26
CA VAL A 265 6.02 -22.02 -25.66
C VAL A 265 4.75 -21.83 -26.48
N GLY A 266 4.84 -21.16 -27.62
CA GLY A 266 3.69 -20.98 -28.48
C GLY A 266 4.07 -20.79 -29.94
N ARG A 267 3.04 -20.66 -30.78
CA ARG A 267 3.16 -20.45 -32.22
C ARG A 267 2.19 -19.39 -32.72
N VAL A 268 2.68 -18.50 -33.57
CA VAL A 268 1.87 -17.48 -34.25
C VAL A 268 1.43 -18.01 -35.61
N MET A 269 0.13 -17.92 -35.86
CA MET A 269 -0.55 -18.45 -37.04
C MET A 269 -1.37 -17.36 -37.73
N ARG A 270 -1.48 -17.39 -39.05
CA ARG A 270 -2.41 -16.58 -39.84
C ARG A 270 -3.14 -17.48 -40.82
N GLN A 271 -4.47 -17.56 -40.70
CA GLN A 271 -5.32 -18.43 -41.51
C GLN A 271 -4.78 -19.88 -41.61
N GLY A 272 -4.28 -20.42 -40.49
CA GLY A 272 -3.73 -21.78 -40.42
C GLY A 272 -2.28 -21.94 -40.91
N THR A 273 -1.60 -20.89 -41.38
CA THR A 273 -0.18 -20.93 -41.77
C THR A 273 0.71 -20.31 -40.68
N PRO A 274 1.86 -20.92 -40.32
CA PRO A 274 2.80 -20.33 -39.37
C PRO A 274 3.41 -19.02 -39.86
N VAL A 275 3.64 -18.09 -38.93
CA VAL A 275 4.08 -16.74 -39.23
C VAL A 275 5.49 -16.48 -38.66
N PRO A 276 6.54 -16.45 -39.49
CA PRO A 276 7.89 -16.15 -39.04
C PRO A 276 8.11 -14.65 -38.83
N HIS A 277 9.05 -14.29 -37.95
CA HIS A 277 9.41 -12.90 -37.63
C HIS A 277 8.22 -12.04 -37.14
N ALA A 278 7.19 -12.66 -36.57
CA ALA A 278 6.17 -11.95 -35.81
C ALA A 278 6.77 -11.55 -34.45
N THR A 279 6.48 -10.33 -34.02
CA THR A 279 6.88 -9.86 -32.70
C THR A 279 5.84 -10.31 -31.69
N VAL A 280 6.27 -11.01 -30.64
CA VAL A 280 5.39 -11.46 -29.55
C VAL A 280 5.80 -10.74 -28.28
N GLN A 281 4.86 -10.06 -27.64
CA GLN A 281 5.03 -9.41 -26.34
C GLN A 281 4.29 -10.21 -25.26
N LEU A 282 4.97 -10.47 -24.14
CA LEU A 282 4.43 -11.08 -22.94
C LEU A 282 4.24 -10.00 -21.86
N ARG A 283 3.05 -9.95 -21.26
CA ARG A 283 2.71 -9.05 -20.16
C ARG A 283 2.08 -9.82 -19.01
N ASP A 284 2.44 -9.47 -17.79
CA ASP A 284 1.76 -9.95 -16.59
C ASP A 284 0.48 -9.12 -16.35
N ILE A 285 -0.66 -9.80 -16.20
CA ILE A 285 -1.97 -9.17 -15.94
C ILE A 285 -2.58 -9.65 -14.62
N THR A 286 -1.76 -10.18 -13.71
CA THR A 286 -2.21 -10.66 -12.40
C THR A 286 -2.55 -9.48 -11.48
N PHE A 287 -3.77 -9.44 -10.94
CA PHE A 287 -4.19 -8.46 -9.94
C PHE A 287 -3.66 -8.84 -8.55
N ASN A 288 -3.19 -7.86 -7.76
CA ASN A 288 -2.88 -8.10 -6.34
C ASN A 288 -4.15 -8.02 -5.46
N GLU A 289 -4.00 -8.39 -4.19
CA GLU A 289 -5.07 -8.54 -3.17
C GLU A 289 -5.92 -7.29 -2.92
N ARG A 290 -5.51 -6.11 -3.40
CA ARG A 290 -6.24 -4.84 -3.26
C ARG A 290 -6.96 -4.40 -4.54
N GLY A 291 -6.97 -5.22 -5.59
CA GLY A 291 -7.48 -4.82 -6.91
C GLY A 291 -6.57 -3.85 -7.67
N ILE A 292 -5.34 -3.68 -7.19
CA ILE A 292 -4.32 -2.83 -7.81
C ILE A 292 -3.42 -3.75 -8.67
N ALA A 293 -3.30 -3.47 -9.97
CA ALA A 293 -2.30 -4.17 -10.77
C ALA A 293 -0.89 -3.78 -10.30
N PRO A 294 0.06 -4.73 -10.13
CA PRO A 294 1.42 -4.41 -9.68
C PRO A 294 2.03 -3.30 -10.55
N PRO A 295 2.85 -2.39 -9.98
CA PRO A 295 3.55 -1.35 -10.75
C PRO A 295 4.32 -1.99 -11.90
N LEU A 296 4.39 -1.27 -13.02
CA LEU A 296 4.82 -1.70 -14.36
C LEU A 296 5.96 -2.75 -14.36
N LEU A 297 5.64 -4.05 -14.34
CA LEU A 297 6.64 -5.11 -14.42
C LEU A 297 6.85 -5.56 -15.86
N SER A 298 8.02 -5.24 -16.41
CA SER A 298 8.72 -5.86 -17.54
C SER A 298 7.85 -6.56 -18.60
N SER A 299 7.51 -5.87 -19.70
CA SER A 299 7.06 -6.57 -20.90
C SER A 299 8.25 -7.28 -21.54
N LYS A 300 8.22 -8.61 -21.61
CA LYS A 300 9.22 -9.37 -22.37
C LYS A 300 8.80 -9.41 -23.84
N GLN A 301 9.75 -9.30 -24.76
CA GLN A 301 9.49 -9.40 -26.20
C GLN A 301 10.38 -10.46 -26.82
N GLU A 302 9.80 -11.25 -27.73
CA GLU A 302 10.49 -12.25 -28.54
C GLU A 302 10.05 -12.14 -30.00
N THR A 303 10.83 -12.73 -30.91
CA THR A 303 10.46 -12.83 -32.33
C THR A 303 10.30 -14.29 -32.73
N THR A 304 9.29 -14.57 -33.57
CA THR A 304 9.02 -15.95 -33.97
C THR A 304 10.06 -16.51 -34.94
N ASP A 305 10.36 -17.80 -34.81
CA ASP A 305 11.24 -18.54 -35.72
C ASP A 305 10.58 -18.84 -37.09
N ALA A 306 11.30 -19.55 -37.96
CA ALA A 306 10.80 -19.95 -39.30
C ALA A 306 9.52 -20.80 -39.26
N GLN A 307 9.21 -21.45 -38.14
CA GLN A 307 8.01 -22.24 -37.90
C GLN A 307 6.96 -21.46 -37.10
N GLY A 308 7.15 -20.14 -36.93
CA GLY A 308 6.26 -19.26 -36.18
C GLY A 308 6.32 -19.46 -34.67
N ARG A 309 7.30 -20.18 -34.13
CA ARG A 309 7.38 -20.49 -32.69
C ARG A 309 8.09 -19.38 -31.91
N PHE A 310 7.68 -19.21 -30.65
CA PHE A 310 8.31 -18.33 -29.68
C PHE A 310 8.44 -19.04 -28.32
N THR A 311 9.34 -18.58 -27.46
CA THR A 311 9.52 -19.12 -26.11
C THR A 311 9.86 -18.00 -25.12
N PHE A 312 9.15 -17.96 -24.00
CA PHE A 312 9.49 -17.13 -22.86
C PHE A 312 9.90 -18.02 -21.68
N GLU A 313 11.02 -17.68 -21.03
CA GLU A 313 11.58 -18.42 -19.89
C GLU A 313 11.55 -17.60 -18.59
N ALA A 314 11.80 -18.30 -17.47
CA ALA A 314 11.86 -17.75 -16.12
C ALA A 314 10.60 -16.97 -15.74
N LEU A 315 9.45 -17.63 -15.90
CA LEU A 315 8.13 -17.09 -15.56
C LEU A 315 7.62 -17.68 -14.23
N SER A 316 6.92 -16.86 -13.46
CA SER A 316 6.19 -17.27 -12.25
C SER A 316 4.79 -17.81 -12.60
N LEU A 317 4.12 -18.46 -11.63
CA LEU A 317 2.74 -18.92 -11.79
C LEU A 317 1.77 -17.73 -11.70
N ARG A 318 1.47 -17.12 -12.85
CA ARG A 318 0.68 -15.90 -13.00
C ARG A 318 -0.24 -15.96 -14.22
N LEU A 319 -1.15 -15.00 -14.35
CA LEU A 319 -1.94 -14.83 -15.58
C LEU A 319 -1.18 -13.91 -16.52
N PHE A 320 -0.77 -14.41 -17.68
CA PHE A 320 -0.05 -13.62 -18.68
C PHE A 320 -0.93 -13.33 -19.89
N ARG A 321 -0.73 -12.16 -20.51
CA ARG A 321 -1.25 -11.82 -21.83
C ARG A 321 -0.12 -11.84 -22.84
N LEU A 322 -0.34 -12.54 -23.95
CA LEU A 322 0.52 -12.56 -25.13
C LEU A 322 -0.13 -11.75 -26.24
N GLU A 323 0.67 -10.93 -26.90
CA GLU A 323 0.24 -10.14 -28.06
C GLU A 323 1.24 -10.31 -29.19
N ALA A 324 0.76 -10.75 -30.35
CA ALA A 324 1.57 -10.95 -31.54
C ALA A 324 1.23 -9.90 -32.60
N THR A 325 2.24 -9.31 -33.22
CA THR A 325 2.09 -8.36 -34.33
C THR A 325 2.96 -8.75 -35.52
N GLN A 326 2.39 -8.60 -36.73
CA GLN A 326 3.13 -8.69 -37.98
C GLN A 326 2.45 -7.85 -39.07
N GLY A 327 3.10 -6.77 -39.50
CA GLY A 327 2.50 -5.80 -40.43
C GLY A 327 1.20 -5.22 -39.86
N GLU A 328 0.12 -5.24 -40.63
CA GLU A 328 -1.21 -4.75 -40.25
C GLU A 328 -2.04 -5.75 -39.41
N HIS A 329 -1.45 -6.88 -39.00
CA HIS A 329 -2.17 -7.93 -38.27
C HIS A 329 -1.75 -8.00 -36.80
N HIS A 330 -2.72 -8.28 -35.95
CA HIS A 330 -2.59 -8.39 -34.50
C HIS A 330 -3.32 -9.64 -33.99
N GLY A 331 -2.76 -10.29 -32.98
CA GLY A 331 -3.37 -11.43 -32.30
C GLY A 331 -3.11 -11.36 -30.80
N ARG A 332 -4.06 -11.84 -30.00
CA ARG A 332 -3.99 -11.80 -28.53
C ARG A 332 -4.39 -13.16 -27.94
N ALA A 333 -3.72 -13.57 -26.87
CA ALA A 333 -4.10 -14.72 -26.07
C ALA A 333 -3.80 -14.45 -24.58
N GLU A 334 -4.61 -15.00 -23.69
CA GLU A 334 -4.33 -15.01 -22.25
C GLU A 334 -3.97 -16.42 -21.83
N VAL A 335 -2.89 -16.54 -21.06
CA VAL A 335 -2.29 -17.82 -20.65
C VAL A 335 -2.33 -17.89 -19.13
N PRO A 336 -3.34 -18.58 -18.57
CA PRO A 336 -3.42 -18.83 -17.13
C PRO A 336 -2.34 -19.85 -16.72
N MET A 337 -1.30 -19.43 -15.98
CA MET A 337 -0.29 -20.34 -15.43
C MET A 337 -0.61 -20.67 -13.96
N TRP A 338 -1.49 -21.66 -13.75
CA TRP A 338 -1.90 -22.07 -12.40
C TRP A 338 -1.25 -23.39 -11.95
N THR A 339 -0.63 -24.18 -12.84
CA THR A 339 -0.01 -25.48 -12.49
C THR A 339 1.27 -25.75 -13.30
N HIS A 340 2.06 -26.72 -12.83
CA HIS A 340 3.33 -27.16 -13.45
C HIS A 340 3.20 -27.81 -14.84
N ASP A 341 2.00 -27.95 -15.41
CA ASP A 341 1.78 -28.73 -16.64
C ASP A 341 1.55 -27.83 -17.86
N SER A 342 2.57 -27.10 -18.30
CA SER A 342 2.54 -26.33 -19.56
C SER A 342 2.78 -27.21 -20.80
N LYS A 343 2.09 -28.34 -20.92
CA LYS A 343 2.22 -29.26 -22.07
C LYS A 343 1.52 -28.82 -23.35
N GLN A 344 0.73 -27.72 -23.34
CA GLN A 344 0.06 -27.22 -24.55
C GLN A 344 0.79 -25.99 -25.14
N GLU A 345 1.15 -26.09 -26.42
CA GLU A 345 1.69 -24.98 -27.22
C GLU A 345 0.59 -23.91 -27.41
N VAL A 346 0.84 -22.67 -26.99
CA VAL A 346 -0.14 -21.57 -27.13
C VAL A 346 -0.25 -21.14 -28.59
N LEU A 347 -1.45 -21.14 -29.16
CA LEU A 347 -1.69 -20.71 -30.54
C LEU A 347 -2.21 -19.27 -30.59
N LEU A 348 -1.41 -18.36 -31.15
CA LEU A 348 -1.80 -16.96 -31.40
C LEU A 348 -2.25 -16.81 -32.86
N SER A 349 -3.52 -16.49 -33.08
CA SER A 349 -4.05 -16.22 -34.43
C SER A 349 -4.02 -14.73 -34.73
N LEU A 350 -3.34 -14.35 -35.81
CA LEU A 350 -3.29 -12.97 -36.30
C LEU A 350 -4.54 -12.64 -37.12
N SER A 351 -5.21 -11.55 -36.73
CA SER A 351 -6.36 -10.94 -37.41
C SER A 351 -6.04 -9.51 -37.86
N PRO A 352 -6.75 -8.91 -38.83
CA PRO A 352 -6.54 -7.52 -39.21
C PRO A 352 -6.79 -6.57 -38.02
N GLY A 353 -5.84 -5.67 -37.73
CA GLY A 353 -5.99 -4.63 -36.71
C GLY A 353 -6.61 -3.34 -37.27
N ALA A 354 -6.94 -2.39 -36.38
CA ALA A 354 -7.30 -1.04 -36.78
C ALA A 354 -6.04 -0.19 -37.04
N MET A 355 -6.11 0.75 -37.96
CA MET A 355 -5.05 1.72 -38.23
C MET A 355 -5.65 3.13 -38.09
N LEU A 356 -4.95 4.03 -37.42
CA LEU A 356 -5.29 5.45 -37.37
C LEU A 356 -4.36 6.22 -38.29
N GLU A 357 -4.91 7.14 -39.07
CA GLU A 357 -4.11 8.10 -39.85
C GLU A 357 -4.79 9.47 -39.88
N GLY A 358 -4.06 10.51 -40.24
CA GLY A 358 -4.62 11.84 -40.35
C GLY A 358 -3.56 12.92 -40.41
N THR A 359 -3.98 14.17 -40.26
CA THR A 359 -3.10 15.34 -40.35
C THR A 359 -3.22 16.23 -39.11
N VAL A 360 -2.09 16.80 -38.68
CA VAL A 360 -2.00 17.75 -37.58
C VAL A 360 -1.60 19.11 -38.13
N LYS A 361 -2.40 20.14 -37.85
CA LYS A 361 -2.24 21.51 -38.35
C LYS A 361 -2.30 22.53 -37.22
N ASP A 362 -1.86 23.76 -37.48
CA ASP A 362 -2.07 24.91 -36.60
C ASP A 362 -3.39 25.64 -36.91
N GLU A 363 -3.73 26.65 -36.11
CA GLU A 363 -4.95 27.47 -36.30
C GLU A 363 -4.96 28.28 -37.61
N ALA A 364 -3.79 28.53 -38.20
CA ALA A 364 -3.66 29.16 -39.51
C ALA A 364 -3.79 28.15 -40.68
N GLY A 365 -3.90 26.85 -40.36
CA GLY A 365 -4.02 25.75 -41.32
C GLY A 365 -2.69 25.23 -41.87
N ALA A 366 -1.54 25.67 -41.34
CA ALA A 366 -0.23 25.15 -41.70
C ALA A 366 0.01 23.78 -41.05
N ALA A 367 0.71 22.88 -41.76
CA ALA A 367 1.01 21.55 -41.27
C ALA A 367 2.10 21.57 -40.18
N ILE A 368 1.94 20.76 -39.14
CA ILE A 368 2.89 20.65 -38.03
C ILE A 368 3.73 19.38 -38.22
N GLU A 369 5.01 19.53 -38.57
CA GLU A 369 5.99 18.44 -38.66
C GLU A 369 6.54 18.08 -37.26
N GLY A 370 6.73 16.79 -37.00
CA GLY A 370 7.34 16.29 -35.77
C GLY A 370 6.46 16.35 -34.52
N ALA A 371 5.15 16.56 -34.64
CA ALA A 371 4.22 16.41 -33.53
C ALA A 371 4.15 14.94 -33.09
N LEU A 372 4.35 14.67 -31.80
CA LEU A 372 4.25 13.34 -31.21
C LEU A 372 2.77 13.01 -30.99
N VAL A 373 2.31 11.93 -31.60
CA VAL A 373 0.95 11.40 -31.51
C VAL A 373 1.00 10.10 -30.71
N GLN A 374 0.32 10.05 -29.57
CA GLN A 374 0.37 8.99 -28.58
C GLN A 374 -1.05 8.47 -28.29
N LEU A 375 -1.29 7.18 -28.39
CA LEU A 375 -2.61 6.55 -28.18
C LEU A 375 -2.58 5.63 -26.97
N GLN A 376 -3.44 5.90 -25.99
CA GLN A 376 -3.72 5.20 -24.74
C GLN A 376 -4.95 4.27 -24.85
N GLU A 377 -4.83 2.96 -24.67
CA GLU A 377 -6.00 2.04 -24.52
C GLU A 377 -6.73 2.30 -23.19
N ARG A 378 -8.07 2.44 -23.18
CA ARG A 378 -8.86 2.74 -21.97
C ARG A 378 -9.17 1.45 -21.19
N GLY A 379 -8.66 1.34 -19.96
CA GLY A 379 -8.83 0.18 -19.07
C GLY A 379 -8.08 0.35 -17.75
N LEU A 380 -8.05 -0.69 -16.89
CA LEU A 380 -7.43 -0.63 -15.55
C LEU A 380 -5.92 -0.27 -15.55
N LYS A 381 -5.22 -0.38 -16.69
CA LYS A 381 -3.95 0.34 -16.99
C LYS A 381 -3.87 0.71 -18.49
N PRO A 382 -3.48 1.95 -18.83
CA PRO A 382 -3.41 2.41 -20.21
C PRO A 382 -2.22 1.87 -21.02
N ARG A 383 -2.41 1.62 -22.32
CA ARG A 383 -1.32 1.24 -23.25
C ARG A 383 -1.05 2.36 -24.24
N TYR A 384 0.20 2.81 -24.32
CA TYR A 384 0.65 3.83 -25.27
C TYR A 384 1.23 3.25 -26.57
N VAL A 385 0.70 3.67 -27.72
CA VAL A 385 1.32 3.52 -29.04
C VAL A 385 1.69 4.92 -29.51
N LYS A 386 2.91 5.15 -30.02
CA LYS A 386 3.36 6.49 -30.43
C LYS A 386 3.87 6.55 -31.85
N THR A 387 3.68 7.69 -32.49
CA THR A 387 4.23 8.05 -33.82
C THR A 387 4.50 9.55 -33.88
N THR A 388 5.15 10.03 -34.94
CA THR A 388 5.35 11.46 -35.18
C THR A 388 4.81 11.87 -36.53
N THR A 389 4.35 13.11 -36.68
CA THR A 389 3.90 13.65 -37.96
C THR A 389 5.06 13.94 -38.92
N ASP A 390 4.83 13.74 -40.21
CA ASP A 390 5.78 14.09 -41.28
C ASP A 390 5.71 15.57 -41.69
N ALA A 391 6.50 15.98 -42.69
CA ALA A 391 6.56 17.35 -43.21
C ALA A 391 5.22 17.89 -43.78
N THR A 392 4.26 17.00 -44.07
CA THR A 392 2.89 17.37 -44.48
C THR A 392 1.91 17.39 -43.32
N GLY A 393 2.41 17.18 -42.09
CA GLY A 393 1.63 17.05 -40.87
C GLY A 393 0.94 15.70 -40.76
N HIS A 394 1.23 14.74 -41.64
CA HIS A 394 0.52 13.47 -41.69
C HIS A 394 1.11 12.47 -40.68
N TYR A 395 0.25 11.73 -39.97
CA TYR A 395 0.63 10.66 -39.07
C TYR A 395 -0.10 9.36 -39.42
N ARG A 396 0.50 8.22 -39.03
CA ARG A 396 -0.09 6.89 -39.14
C ARG A 396 0.32 6.03 -37.94
N LEU A 397 -0.65 5.33 -37.34
CA LEU A 397 -0.53 4.66 -36.05
C LEU A 397 -1.33 3.35 -35.99
N GLY A 398 -0.65 2.21 -35.82
CA GLY A 398 -1.25 0.88 -35.75
C GLY A 398 -0.26 -0.25 -36.13
N PRO A 399 -0.71 -1.52 -36.18
CA PRO A 399 -2.08 -2.00 -35.96
C PRO A 399 -2.52 -1.96 -34.49
N LEU A 400 -3.77 -1.60 -34.25
CA LEU A 400 -4.38 -1.39 -32.94
C LEU A 400 -5.42 -2.46 -32.61
N ALA A 401 -5.62 -2.71 -31.31
CA ALA A 401 -6.70 -3.53 -30.81
C ALA A 401 -8.06 -2.82 -30.98
N LEU A 402 -9.14 -3.59 -31.14
CA LEU A 402 -10.50 -3.07 -31.26
C LEU A 402 -11.09 -2.80 -29.86
N ALA A 403 -10.52 -1.83 -29.15
CA ALA A 403 -10.93 -1.40 -27.81
C ALA A 403 -11.14 0.13 -27.78
N PRO A 404 -11.76 0.70 -26.72
CA PRO A 404 -11.78 2.15 -26.54
C PRO A 404 -10.37 2.68 -26.26
N HIS A 405 -10.02 3.83 -26.82
CA HIS A 405 -8.73 4.47 -26.65
C HIS A 405 -8.88 5.97 -26.37
N GLU A 406 -7.80 6.60 -25.94
CA GLU A 406 -7.61 8.02 -25.74
C GLU A 406 -6.33 8.41 -26.50
N LEU A 407 -6.40 9.39 -27.38
CA LEU A 407 -5.26 9.87 -28.15
C LEU A 407 -4.77 11.16 -27.53
N GLU A 408 -3.47 11.39 -27.51
CA GLU A 408 -2.78 12.58 -27.00
C GLU A 408 -1.77 13.06 -28.06
N LEU A 409 -1.74 14.35 -28.34
CA LEU A 409 -0.84 14.97 -29.29
C LEU A 409 0.00 16.02 -28.58
N THR A 410 1.31 16.00 -28.76
CA THR A 410 2.26 16.97 -28.19
C THR A 410 3.18 17.53 -29.28
N SER A 411 3.49 18.82 -29.23
CA SER A 411 4.44 19.47 -30.14
C SER A 411 5.21 20.57 -29.38
N PRO A 412 6.52 20.75 -29.62
CA PRO A 412 7.34 21.71 -28.85
C PRO A 412 6.86 23.17 -28.88
N ARG A 413 6.01 23.57 -29.85
CA ARG A 413 5.54 24.95 -30.01
C ARG A 413 4.02 25.09 -29.93
N HIS A 414 3.31 24.07 -29.44
CA HIS A 414 1.85 24.07 -29.40
C HIS A 414 1.34 23.39 -28.13
N PHE A 415 0.11 23.72 -27.72
CA PHE A 415 -0.52 23.06 -26.58
C PHE A 415 -0.83 21.58 -26.86
N PRO A 416 -0.60 20.68 -25.89
CA PRO A 416 -1.06 19.31 -26.02
C PRO A 416 -2.58 19.25 -26.16
N THR A 417 -3.07 18.22 -26.85
CA THR A 417 -4.51 17.98 -27.06
C THR A 417 -4.78 16.49 -26.92
N SER A 418 -5.93 16.12 -26.36
CA SER A 418 -6.38 14.72 -26.31
C SER A 418 -7.76 14.50 -26.92
N GLU A 419 -8.03 13.28 -27.39
CA GLU A 419 -9.34 12.86 -27.94
C GLU A 419 -9.69 11.43 -27.51
N SER A 420 -10.91 11.22 -27.00
CA SER A 420 -11.44 9.88 -26.69
C SER A 420 -12.03 9.19 -27.92
N VAL A 421 -11.51 8.01 -28.26
CA VAL A 421 -11.99 7.14 -29.33
C VAL A 421 -12.76 5.94 -28.73
N ALA A 422 -14.09 6.05 -28.67
CA ALA A 422 -14.94 5.06 -28.01
C ALA A 422 -14.96 3.66 -28.68
N GLU A 423 -14.87 3.59 -30.01
CA GLU A 423 -14.88 2.33 -30.78
C GLU A 423 -13.93 2.39 -32.00
N LEU A 424 -13.14 1.33 -32.20
CA LEU A 424 -12.30 1.08 -33.38
C LEU A 424 -12.80 -0.17 -34.13
N SER A 425 -12.86 -0.10 -35.46
CA SER A 425 -13.20 -1.21 -36.35
C SER A 425 -12.00 -1.62 -37.22
N PRO A 426 -11.97 -2.86 -37.76
CA PRO A 426 -10.88 -3.29 -38.65
C PRO A 426 -10.73 -2.37 -39.86
N GLY A 427 -9.50 -1.99 -40.19
CA GLY A 427 -9.18 -1.07 -41.29
C GLY A 427 -8.67 0.29 -40.82
N THR A 428 -8.58 1.25 -41.74
CA THR A 428 -8.00 2.57 -41.50
C THR A 428 -9.07 3.61 -41.17
N LYS A 429 -8.97 4.26 -40.01
CA LYS A 429 -9.81 5.37 -39.57
C LYS A 429 -9.00 6.67 -39.64
N ARG A 430 -9.61 7.72 -40.21
CA ARG A 430 -8.99 9.03 -40.38
C ARG A 430 -9.41 10.00 -39.27
N LEU A 431 -8.46 10.67 -38.62
CA LEU A 431 -8.69 11.70 -37.59
C LEU A 431 -7.73 12.88 -37.79
N ASP A 432 -8.24 14.07 -38.06
CA ASP A 432 -7.44 15.28 -38.28
C ASP A 432 -7.49 16.19 -37.04
N PHE A 433 -6.36 16.82 -36.67
CA PHE A 433 -6.20 17.63 -35.46
C PHE A 433 -5.71 19.04 -35.78
N THR A 434 -6.15 20.00 -34.96
CA THR A 434 -5.65 21.38 -34.96
C THR A 434 -5.07 21.71 -33.59
N LEU A 435 -3.75 21.97 -33.52
CA LEU A 435 -3.07 22.40 -32.30
C LEU A 435 -3.01 23.94 -32.24
N ARG A 436 -3.15 24.49 -31.04
CA ARG A 436 -3.10 25.94 -30.80
C ARG A 436 -1.69 26.39 -30.42
N THR A 437 -1.27 27.54 -30.91
CA THR A 437 -0.03 28.19 -30.47
C THR A 437 -0.16 28.70 -29.04
N PRO A 438 0.89 28.58 -28.20
CA PRO A 438 0.82 29.04 -26.83
C PRO A 438 0.81 30.56 -26.74
N LEU A 439 0.14 31.10 -25.71
CA LEU A 439 0.41 32.44 -25.24
C LEU A 439 1.72 32.42 -24.46
N TRP A 440 2.49 33.49 -24.48
CA TRP A 440 3.78 33.52 -23.80
C TRP A 440 3.90 34.68 -22.83
N VAL A 441 4.76 34.49 -21.83
CA VAL A 441 5.27 35.53 -20.97
C VAL A 441 6.79 35.55 -21.07
N ASP A 442 7.33 36.65 -21.59
CA ASP A 442 8.77 36.93 -21.57
C ASP A 442 9.08 37.89 -20.43
N GLY A 443 10.11 37.55 -19.66
CA GLY A 443 10.56 38.42 -18.59
C GLY A 443 12.05 38.37 -18.33
N VAL A 444 12.50 39.29 -17.48
CA VAL A 444 13.88 39.37 -16.99
C VAL A 444 13.88 39.40 -15.47
N LEU A 445 14.70 38.51 -14.91
CA LEU A 445 14.97 38.34 -13.50
C LEU A 445 16.25 39.10 -13.13
N VAL A 446 16.14 40.01 -12.17
CA VAL A 446 17.24 40.87 -11.73
C VAL A 446 17.29 40.96 -10.22
N ASP A 447 18.46 41.24 -9.65
CA ASP A 447 18.61 41.57 -8.23
C ASP A 447 18.24 43.03 -7.93
N GLU A 448 18.31 43.42 -6.66
CA GLU A 448 18.03 44.80 -6.21
C GLU A 448 18.98 45.86 -6.80
N ALA A 449 20.18 45.46 -7.25
CA ALA A 449 21.12 46.33 -7.94
C ALA A 449 20.82 46.43 -9.45
N GLY A 450 19.87 45.65 -9.96
CA GLY A 450 19.52 45.57 -11.37
C GLY A 450 20.40 44.62 -12.18
N SER A 451 21.23 43.81 -11.52
CA SER A 451 22.07 42.80 -12.17
C SER A 451 21.21 41.59 -12.56
N PRO A 452 21.38 41.02 -13.75
CA PRO A 452 20.66 39.80 -14.14
C PRO A 452 20.95 38.62 -13.22
N VAL A 453 19.95 37.80 -12.93
CA VAL A 453 20.08 36.59 -12.10
C VAL A 453 19.86 35.34 -12.97
N PRO A 454 20.92 34.61 -13.35
CA PRO A 454 20.82 33.40 -14.16
C PRO A 454 20.51 32.14 -13.34
N ASP A 455 20.16 31.07 -14.04
CA ASP A 455 19.95 29.70 -13.54
C ASP A 455 18.81 29.53 -12.53
N MET A 456 17.84 30.46 -12.49
CA MET A 456 16.72 30.43 -11.54
C MET A 456 15.53 29.67 -12.09
N HIS A 457 15.08 28.65 -11.38
CA HIS A 457 13.88 27.88 -11.70
C HIS A 457 12.63 28.67 -11.32
N ILE A 458 11.77 28.94 -12.30
CA ILE A 458 10.52 29.68 -12.17
C ILE A 458 9.37 28.72 -12.47
N THR A 459 8.34 28.71 -11.63
CA THR A 459 7.11 27.96 -11.83
C THR A 459 5.87 28.86 -11.67
N VAL A 460 4.68 28.36 -12.02
CA VAL A 460 3.39 29.04 -11.78
C VAL A 460 2.68 28.36 -10.62
N ASP A 461 2.28 29.13 -9.61
CA ASP A 461 1.48 28.62 -8.51
C ASP A 461 0.01 28.46 -8.94
N ASN A 462 -0.59 27.33 -8.56
CA ASN A 462 -1.82 26.76 -9.13
C ASN A 462 -3.00 27.78 -9.15
N PRO A 463 -3.77 27.94 -10.24
CA PRO A 463 -4.91 28.85 -10.25
C PRO A 463 -6.07 28.34 -9.35
N PRO A 464 -6.79 29.22 -8.63
CA PRO A 464 -7.95 28.81 -7.85
C PRO A 464 -9.20 28.52 -8.73
N SER A 465 -9.70 27.27 -8.62
CA SER A 465 -11.09 26.75 -8.79
C SER A 465 -11.80 26.89 -10.16
N GLU A 466 -12.83 26.13 -10.56
CA GLU A 466 -13.61 25.03 -9.96
C GLU A 466 -14.31 24.16 -11.06
N ASP A 467 -13.99 24.31 -12.36
CA ASP A 467 -14.90 23.79 -13.41
C ASP A 467 -14.26 23.55 -14.81
N THR A 468 -13.03 23.00 -14.89
CA THR A 468 -12.38 22.76 -16.20
C THR A 468 -11.79 21.36 -16.35
N ASP A 469 -12.03 20.82 -17.56
CA ASP A 469 -11.47 19.63 -18.21
C ASP A 469 -10.02 19.31 -17.78
N ASP A 470 -9.77 18.05 -17.39
CA ASP A 470 -8.48 17.50 -16.91
C ASP A 470 -7.30 17.70 -17.88
N THR A 471 -7.56 18.15 -19.11
CA THR A 471 -6.58 18.33 -20.18
C THR A 471 -5.65 19.55 -20.02
N LEU A 472 -6.00 20.51 -19.16
CA LEU A 472 -5.18 21.71 -18.90
C LEU A 472 -4.04 21.51 -17.88
N LEU A 473 -3.97 20.33 -17.23
CA LEU A 473 -3.00 19.99 -16.19
C LEU A 473 -1.68 19.37 -16.70
N LEU A 474 -1.53 19.16 -18.02
CA LEU A 474 -0.44 18.35 -18.60
C LEU A 474 0.77 19.14 -19.13
N ALA A 475 0.84 20.47 -18.97
CA ALA A 475 2.04 21.25 -19.31
C ALA A 475 2.78 21.69 -18.03
N PRO A 476 4.10 21.42 -17.88
CA PRO A 476 4.87 21.98 -16.78
C PRO A 476 5.00 23.49 -16.99
N TYR A 477 4.44 24.29 -16.08
CA TYR A 477 4.55 25.75 -16.07
C TYR A 477 5.95 26.22 -15.60
N GLU A 478 7.03 25.66 -16.15
CA GLU A 478 8.40 25.87 -15.65
C GLU A 478 9.31 26.58 -16.67
N ALA A 479 10.21 27.43 -16.17
CA ALA A 479 11.28 28.07 -16.95
C ALA A 479 12.55 28.21 -16.11
N VAL A 480 13.71 28.30 -16.77
CA VAL A 480 14.99 28.64 -16.13
C VAL A 480 15.51 29.94 -16.71
N SER A 481 15.97 30.88 -15.88
CA SER A 481 16.53 32.13 -16.35
C SER A 481 17.91 31.95 -17.01
N ASP A 482 18.15 32.60 -18.15
CA ASP A 482 19.43 32.54 -18.86
C ASP A 482 20.52 33.44 -18.24
N GLU A 483 21.73 33.46 -18.81
CA GLU A 483 22.86 34.32 -18.39
C GLU A 483 22.51 35.83 -18.31
N GLN A 484 21.49 36.27 -19.04
CA GLN A 484 20.98 37.64 -19.03
C GLN A 484 19.71 37.78 -18.19
N GLY A 485 19.41 36.78 -17.36
CA GLY A 485 18.25 36.72 -16.47
C GLY A 485 16.93 36.52 -17.20
N ARG A 486 16.92 36.25 -18.50
CA ARG A 486 15.68 36.16 -19.29
C ARG A 486 15.02 34.82 -19.08
N PHE A 487 13.69 34.82 -19.02
CA PHE A 487 12.87 33.61 -18.95
C PHE A 487 11.68 33.71 -19.90
N HIS A 488 11.17 32.55 -20.30
CA HIS A 488 10.04 32.41 -21.20
C HIS A 488 9.09 31.33 -20.67
N LEU A 489 7.82 31.69 -20.43
CA LEU A 489 6.77 30.80 -19.94
C LEU A 489 5.61 30.73 -20.94
N ASN A 490 5.01 29.54 -21.10
CA ASN A 490 3.87 29.31 -22.00
C ASN A 490 2.56 29.13 -21.22
N PHE A 491 1.46 29.72 -21.70
CA PHE A 491 0.15 29.75 -21.05
C PHE A 491 -0.99 29.31 -21.98
N PRO A 492 -1.93 28.45 -21.52
CA PRO A 492 -3.01 27.90 -22.34
C PRO A 492 -4.16 28.87 -22.58
N THR A 493 -4.35 29.81 -21.66
CA THR A 493 -5.43 30.80 -21.69
C THR A 493 -4.92 32.18 -21.27
N PRO A 494 -5.49 33.26 -21.80
CA PRO A 494 -5.15 34.61 -21.34
C PRO A 494 -5.76 34.82 -19.95
N GLY A 495 -4.98 35.35 -19.01
CA GLY A 495 -5.43 35.46 -17.63
C GLY A 495 -4.36 35.93 -16.66
N PRO A 496 -4.74 36.29 -15.43
CA PRO A 496 -3.79 36.55 -14.36
C PRO A 496 -3.19 35.23 -13.85
N PHE A 497 -1.88 35.22 -13.64
CA PHE A 497 -1.15 34.06 -13.09
C PHE A 497 -0.16 34.53 -12.03
N LEU A 498 0.28 33.61 -11.17
CA LEU A 498 1.21 33.89 -10.08
C LEU A 498 2.51 33.11 -10.33
N LEU A 499 3.62 33.80 -10.57
CA LEU A 499 4.93 33.17 -10.72
C LEU A 499 5.59 32.99 -9.35
N LYS A 500 6.31 31.88 -9.18
CA LYS A 500 7.08 31.54 -7.97
C LYS A 500 8.46 30.97 -8.36
N LEU A 501 9.47 31.17 -7.52
CA LEU A 501 10.77 30.49 -7.67
C LEU A 501 10.75 29.12 -6.98
N LEU A 502 11.36 28.12 -7.60
CA LEU A 502 11.55 26.80 -7.02
C LEU A 502 12.91 26.74 -6.29
N ASP A 503 12.91 26.31 -5.02
CA ASP A 503 14.10 25.91 -4.23
C ASP A 503 15.31 26.87 -4.24
N GLU A 504 15.11 28.18 -4.08
CA GLU A 504 16.20 29.17 -4.08
C GLU A 504 16.51 29.78 -2.70
N PRO A 505 17.54 29.29 -1.98
CA PRO A 505 17.86 29.74 -0.62
C PRO A 505 18.55 31.12 -0.57
N ARG A 506 18.83 31.77 -1.71
CA ARG A 506 19.58 33.05 -1.72
C ARG A 506 18.68 34.28 -1.68
N PHE A 507 17.43 34.14 -2.12
CA PHE A 507 16.50 35.24 -2.32
C PHE A 507 15.20 35.01 -1.55
N ARG A 508 14.48 36.08 -1.27
CA ARG A 508 13.16 35.98 -0.63
C ARG A 508 12.21 35.26 -1.57
N MET A 509 11.49 34.27 -1.01
CA MET A 509 10.33 33.66 -1.64
C MET A 509 9.21 34.71 -1.70
N GLU A 510 9.18 35.47 -2.80
CA GLU A 510 8.11 36.38 -3.18
C GLU A 510 7.47 35.82 -4.45
N GLU A 511 6.16 36.02 -4.59
CA GLU A 511 5.40 35.66 -5.78
C GLU A 511 5.20 36.90 -6.66
N LEU A 512 5.18 36.71 -7.97
CA LEU A 512 4.91 37.79 -8.92
C LEU A 512 3.61 37.52 -9.68
N GLN A 513 2.61 38.39 -9.48
CA GLN A 513 1.40 38.35 -10.29
C GLN A 513 1.67 38.96 -11.68
N ILE A 514 1.31 38.22 -12.72
CA ILE A 514 1.47 38.58 -14.14
C ILE A 514 0.14 38.43 -14.89
N GLN A 515 0.08 38.91 -16.14
CA GLN A 515 -1.08 38.76 -17.02
C GLN A 515 -0.63 38.15 -18.36
N ALA A 516 -1.05 36.94 -18.72
CA ALA A 516 -0.67 36.34 -20.00
C ALA A 516 -1.56 36.82 -21.16
N PRO A 517 -1.01 37.13 -22.35
CA PRO A 517 0.42 37.25 -22.66
C PRO A 517 1.03 38.59 -22.19
N ASP A 518 2.31 38.59 -21.80
CA ASP A 518 3.08 39.80 -21.45
C ASP A 518 4.55 39.64 -21.88
N THR A 519 5.13 40.66 -22.50
CA THR A 519 6.52 40.60 -23.01
C THR A 519 7.49 41.51 -22.25
N GLN A 520 7.03 42.19 -21.20
CA GLN A 520 7.80 43.20 -20.47
C GLN A 520 7.88 42.92 -18.97
N VAL A 521 7.78 41.65 -18.57
CA VAL A 521 7.83 41.30 -17.15
C VAL A 521 9.24 41.55 -16.61
N ARG A 522 9.34 42.35 -15.54
CA ARG A 522 10.60 42.57 -14.82
C ARG A 522 10.42 42.16 -13.36
N TRP A 523 11.07 41.07 -12.99
CA TRP A 523 11.01 40.53 -11.63
C TRP A 523 12.28 40.87 -10.86
N VAL A 524 12.14 41.64 -9.78
CA VAL A 524 13.26 42.02 -8.90
C VAL A 524 13.32 41.10 -7.69
N LEU A 525 14.38 40.32 -7.58
CA LEU A 525 14.64 39.44 -6.44
C LEU A 525 15.33 40.20 -5.31
N LYS A 526 14.79 40.05 -4.10
CA LYS A 526 15.33 40.67 -2.88
C LYS A 526 16.10 39.66 -2.05
N ARG A 527 17.18 40.08 -1.40
CA ARG A 527 17.89 39.23 -0.42
C ARG A 527 17.16 39.20 0.93
N GLY A 528 17.11 38.02 1.54
CA GLY A 528 16.54 37.81 2.87
C GLY A 528 17.58 37.69 3.98
N ALA A 529 17.13 37.42 5.20
CA ALA A 529 17.96 36.99 6.31
C ALA A 529 18.48 35.55 6.06
N ALA A 530 19.58 35.20 6.73
CA ALA A 530 20.20 33.89 6.68
C ALA A 530 20.42 33.35 8.09
N VAL A 531 20.34 32.04 8.24
CA VAL A 531 20.59 31.31 9.49
C VAL A 531 21.55 30.18 9.20
N SER A 532 22.63 30.06 9.97
CA SER A 532 23.60 28.96 9.87
C SER A 532 23.90 28.37 11.24
N GLY A 533 24.53 27.21 11.31
CA GLY A 533 24.81 26.57 12.58
C GLY A 533 25.39 25.17 12.46
N GLY A 534 25.81 24.57 13.57
CA GLY A 534 26.15 23.17 13.69
C GLY A 534 25.10 22.38 14.50
N VAL A 535 24.97 21.08 14.21
CA VAL A 535 24.17 20.15 15.01
C VAL A 535 25.04 19.07 15.64
N PHE A 536 24.90 18.90 16.96
CA PHE A 536 25.73 18.01 17.76
C PHE A 536 24.89 17.05 18.62
N ASP A 537 25.42 15.87 18.92
CA ASP A 537 24.86 14.95 19.91
C ASP A 537 25.24 15.33 21.35
N GLU A 538 24.80 14.52 22.33
CA GLU A 538 25.09 14.76 23.74
C GLU A 538 26.57 14.64 24.12
N LEU A 539 27.40 14.03 23.27
CA LEU A 539 28.85 13.85 23.44
C LEU A 539 29.68 14.88 22.65
N ASP A 540 29.05 15.95 22.15
CA ASP A 540 29.68 16.97 21.27
C ASP A 540 30.11 16.40 19.90
N THR A 541 29.55 15.27 19.47
CA THR A 541 29.83 14.69 18.15
C THR A 541 28.98 15.41 17.10
N PRO A 542 29.55 15.93 16.01
CA PRO A 542 28.76 16.52 14.93
C PRO A 542 27.90 15.46 14.23
N LEU A 543 26.64 15.81 13.94
CA LEU A 543 25.67 14.93 13.29
C LEU A 543 25.47 15.34 11.83
N SER A 544 25.93 14.52 10.88
CA SER A 544 25.81 14.74 9.44
C SER A 544 24.58 14.08 8.82
N GLY A 545 24.06 14.63 7.71
CA GLY A 545 22.89 14.08 7.00
C GLY A 545 21.58 14.26 7.75
N LEU A 546 21.57 15.15 8.74
CA LEU A 546 20.46 15.38 9.63
C LEU A 546 19.51 16.41 9.03
N ARG A 547 18.20 16.11 8.99
CA ARG A 547 17.21 17.07 8.49
C ARG A 547 17.07 18.23 9.47
N VAL A 548 17.25 19.46 8.99
CA VAL A 548 17.03 20.70 9.74
C VAL A 548 15.91 21.47 9.07
N ARG A 549 14.94 21.93 9.84
CA ARG A 549 13.72 22.59 9.36
C ARG A 549 13.60 23.95 10.00
N LEU A 550 13.05 24.89 9.24
CA LEU A 550 12.74 26.23 9.71
C LEU A 550 11.25 26.51 9.46
N SER A 551 10.50 26.66 10.54
CA SER A 551 9.05 26.81 10.55
C SER A 551 8.65 28.20 11.04
N THR A 552 7.54 28.77 10.55
CA THR A 552 6.98 29.98 11.20
C THR A 552 6.35 29.60 12.52
N GLU A 553 6.55 30.41 13.54
CA GLU A 553 5.77 30.29 14.77
C GLU A 553 4.30 30.69 14.48
N PRO A 554 3.30 29.80 14.66
CA PRO A 554 1.91 30.18 14.47
C PRO A 554 1.52 31.23 15.52
N PRO A 555 0.72 32.25 15.19
CA PRO A 555 0.26 33.22 16.19
C PRO A 555 -0.53 32.49 17.28
N GLU A 556 -0.26 32.81 18.55
CA GLU A 556 -1.04 32.32 19.68
C GLU A 556 -2.51 32.69 19.48
N GLU A 557 -3.36 31.66 19.47
CA GLU A 557 -4.83 31.68 19.39
C GLU A 557 -5.48 32.04 18.03
N GLY A 558 -6.08 31.02 17.40
CA GLY A 558 -7.48 31.15 16.98
C GLY A 558 -7.81 31.33 15.50
N THR A 559 -6.89 31.24 14.54
CA THR A 559 -7.30 31.32 13.12
C THR A 559 -6.51 30.43 12.13
N THR A 560 -7.29 29.71 11.33
CA THR A 560 -7.01 29.00 10.05
C THR A 560 -6.67 27.51 10.09
N ASN A 561 -7.66 26.71 9.67
CA ASN A 561 -7.59 25.28 9.33
C ASN A 561 -6.90 25.06 7.98
N SER A 562 -5.61 25.37 7.89
CA SER A 562 -4.78 24.97 6.74
C SER A 562 -3.46 24.38 7.24
N PRO A 563 -3.36 23.05 7.38
CA PRO A 563 -2.17 22.36 7.90
C PRO A 563 -0.94 22.40 6.95
N GLU A 564 -0.99 23.14 5.85
CA GLU A 564 0.05 23.13 4.81
C GLU A 564 1.10 24.26 4.92
N GLN A 565 1.00 25.18 5.90
CA GLN A 565 1.90 26.35 5.98
C GLN A 565 2.85 26.36 7.19
N GLY A 566 3.32 25.19 7.64
CA GLY A 566 4.20 25.10 8.82
C GLY A 566 5.69 25.26 8.51
N VAL A 567 6.22 24.56 7.51
CA VAL A 567 7.66 24.55 7.18
C VAL A 567 7.92 25.45 5.98
N LEU A 568 8.72 26.48 6.20
CA LEU A 568 9.09 27.43 5.14
C LEU A 568 10.27 26.96 4.32
N SER A 569 11.19 26.22 4.96
CA SER A 569 12.42 25.75 4.34
C SER A 569 12.98 24.60 5.14
N GLU A 570 13.66 23.69 4.45
CA GLU A 570 14.42 22.59 5.06
C GLU A 570 15.75 22.41 4.37
N THR A 571 16.70 21.85 5.10
CA THR A 571 18.05 21.55 4.65
C THR A 571 18.58 20.33 5.40
N TRP A 572 19.74 19.84 5.02
CA TRP A 572 20.42 18.73 5.69
C TRP A 572 21.78 19.18 6.18
N THR A 573 22.22 18.64 7.32
CA THR A 573 23.57 18.92 7.81
C THR A 573 24.62 18.28 6.92
N ASP A 574 25.72 18.99 6.69
CA ASP A 574 26.88 18.50 5.94
C ASP A 574 27.68 17.44 6.73
N ALA A 575 28.77 16.94 6.15
CA ALA A 575 29.65 15.95 6.78
C ALA A 575 30.31 16.42 8.10
N GLN A 576 30.30 17.72 8.38
CA GLN A 576 30.82 18.33 9.60
C GLN A 576 29.69 18.75 10.56
N GLY A 577 28.43 18.44 10.22
CA GLY A 577 27.25 18.76 11.01
C GLY A 577 26.71 20.17 10.80
N HIS A 578 27.18 20.93 9.81
CA HIS A 578 26.72 22.30 9.58
C HIS A 578 25.49 22.38 8.67
N TYR A 579 24.65 23.39 8.90
CA TYR A 579 23.50 23.70 8.06
C TYR A 579 23.44 25.21 7.76
N ALA A 580 22.71 25.57 6.70
CA ALA A 580 22.43 26.96 6.35
C ALA A 580 21.07 27.13 5.66
N PHE A 581 20.37 28.20 6.04
CA PHE A 581 19.17 28.77 5.42
C PHE A 581 19.47 30.18 4.96
N GLY A 582 18.85 30.62 3.86
CA GLY A 582 18.93 32.00 3.40
C GLY A 582 17.61 32.47 2.78
N GLY A 583 17.54 33.74 2.39
CA GLY A 583 16.33 34.27 1.76
C GLY A 583 15.15 34.49 2.71
N MET A 584 15.36 34.40 4.03
CA MET A 584 14.27 34.47 5.00
C MET A 584 13.68 35.88 5.11
N LYS A 585 12.35 35.96 5.26
CA LYS A 585 11.69 37.23 5.59
C LYS A 585 11.99 37.59 7.07
N PRO A 586 11.87 38.87 7.47
CA PRO A 586 11.88 39.20 8.89
C PRO A 586 10.68 38.56 9.58
N GLY A 587 10.87 37.95 10.74
CA GLY A 587 9.80 37.23 11.44
C GLY A 587 10.28 36.35 12.58
N GLN A 588 9.31 35.72 13.26
CA GLN A 588 9.54 34.71 14.30
C GLN A 588 9.51 33.32 13.68
N TYR A 589 10.54 32.54 13.99
CA TYR A 589 10.77 31.22 13.44
C TYR A 589 11.10 30.22 14.54
N VAL A 590 10.74 28.97 14.31
CA VAL A 590 11.22 27.83 15.08
C VAL A 590 12.16 27.05 14.18
N LEU A 591 13.41 26.97 14.61
CA LEU A 591 14.44 26.14 14.00
C LEU A 591 14.46 24.78 14.70
N GLU A 592 14.48 23.71 13.94
CA GLU A 592 14.37 22.35 14.44
C GLU A 592 15.35 21.43 13.72
N ALA A 593 16.16 20.68 14.46
CA ALA A 593 16.94 19.58 13.91
C ALA A 593 16.29 18.25 14.28
N LEU A 594 16.16 17.35 13.30
CA LEU A 594 15.47 16.08 13.43
C LEU A 594 16.41 14.91 13.16
N HIS A 595 16.56 14.03 14.15
CA HIS A 595 17.30 12.77 14.02
C HIS A 595 16.37 11.58 14.18
N ASP A 596 16.19 10.88 13.07
CA ASP A 596 15.48 9.61 13.03
C ASP A 596 16.49 8.48 13.28
N SER A 597 16.86 8.25 14.55
CA SER A 597 17.63 7.06 14.93
C SER A 597 16.68 5.91 15.22
N GLY A 598 16.28 5.22 14.15
CA GLY A 598 15.38 4.09 14.21
C GLY A 598 14.03 4.45 14.82
N ALA A 599 13.68 3.73 15.87
CA ALA A 599 12.45 3.84 16.62
C ALA A 599 11.90 5.25 16.91
N VAL A 600 12.75 6.09 17.49
CA VAL A 600 12.30 7.29 18.21
C VAL A 600 12.96 8.51 17.61
N GLU A 601 12.12 9.45 17.21
CA GLU A 601 12.50 10.77 16.74
C GLU A 601 13.12 11.59 17.88
N ARG A 602 14.41 11.92 17.74
CA ARG A 602 15.07 12.93 18.57
C ARG A 602 15.03 14.25 17.85
N PHE A 603 14.76 15.33 18.58
CA PHE A 603 14.81 16.65 18.00
C PHE A 603 15.39 17.67 18.97
N ALA A 604 15.90 18.77 18.41
CA ALA A 604 16.31 19.95 19.15
C ALA A 604 15.65 21.16 18.50
N THR A 605 14.98 21.99 19.30
CA THR A 605 14.27 23.18 18.81
C THR A 605 14.86 24.46 19.38
N ARG A 606 14.81 25.54 18.58
CA ARG A 606 15.21 26.88 18.98
C ARG A 606 14.31 27.93 18.36
N HIS A 607 13.74 28.79 19.18
CA HIS A 607 13.00 29.98 18.71
C HIS A 607 13.99 31.06 18.28
N LEU A 608 13.72 31.69 17.15
CA LEU A 608 14.54 32.70 16.50
C LEU A 608 13.68 33.89 16.06
N GLU A 609 14.20 35.11 16.26
CA GLU A 609 13.66 36.32 15.64
C GLU A 609 14.67 36.78 14.58
N LEU A 610 14.31 36.71 13.31
CA LEU A 610 15.15 37.19 12.21
C LEU A 610 14.76 38.60 11.80
N ARG A 611 15.75 39.48 11.72
CA ARG A 611 15.61 40.85 11.20
C ARG A 611 16.01 40.92 9.73
N GLU A 612 15.62 41.99 9.07
CA GLU A 612 15.94 42.21 7.65
C GLU A 612 17.45 42.12 7.38
N ARG A 613 17.82 41.20 6.46
CA ARG A 613 19.20 40.92 6.04
C ARG A 613 20.15 40.50 7.18
N GLN A 614 19.62 40.00 8.29
CA GLN A 614 20.43 39.45 9.38
C GLN A 614 21.08 38.12 8.97
N GLU A 615 22.34 37.92 9.36
CA GLU A 615 22.98 36.60 9.36
C GLU A 615 23.03 36.10 10.82
N ALA A 616 22.27 35.06 11.13
CA ALA A 616 22.23 34.43 12.45
C ALA A 616 23.06 33.15 12.45
N HIS A 617 23.76 32.89 13.55
CA HIS A 617 24.48 31.64 13.79
C HIS A 617 23.93 30.97 15.06
N VAL A 618 23.49 29.72 14.97
CA VAL A 618 22.75 29.01 16.03
C VAL A 618 23.19 27.56 16.07
N ASP A 619 23.77 27.08 17.16
CA ASP A 619 24.06 25.64 17.28
C ASP A 619 22.90 24.92 17.96
N LEU A 620 22.59 23.72 17.46
CA LEU A 620 21.59 22.82 18.04
C LEU A 620 22.28 21.61 18.66
N ARG A 621 21.81 21.22 19.85
CA ARG A 621 22.29 20.02 20.53
C ARG A 621 21.12 19.10 20.81
N LEU A 622 21.20 17.85 20.33
CA LEU A 622 20.21 16.84 20.63
C LEU A 622 20.47 16.28 22.03
N GLU A 623 19.57 16.56 22.97
CA GLU A 623 19.65 16.02 24.32
C GLU A 623 19.41 14.50 24.34
N ALA A 624 19.97 13.80 25.33
CA ALA A 624 19.70 12.39 25.53
C ALA A 624 18.29 12.23 26.13
N GLY A 625 17.38 11.59 25.40
CA GLY A 625 16.05 11.26 25.92
C GLY A 625 16.10 10.17 27.00
N TRP A 626 14.97 9.92 27.67
CA TRP A 626 14.90 8.91 28.73
C TRP A 626 14.79 7.49 28.17
N THR A 627 15.00 6.50 29.05
CA THR A 627 14.98 5.08 28.70
C THR A 627 13.83 4.37 29.39
N LEU A 628 12.96 3.74 28.60
CA LEU A 628 11.91 2.85 29.09
C LEU A 628 12.37 1.39 28.96
N SER A 629 12.15 0.61 30.01
CA SER A 629 12.37 -0.85 29.96
C SER A 629 11.07 -1.58 30.28
N GLY A 630 10.85 -2.71 29.62
CA GLY A 630 9.69 -3.53 29.88
C GLY A 630 9.84 -4.98 29.47
N THR A 631 8.78 -5.76 29.71
CA THR A 631 8.68 -7.18 29.37
C THR A 631 7.39 -7.49 28.66
N VAL A 632 7.43 -8.34 27.65
CA VAL A 632 6.25 -8.92 27.01
C VAL A 632 6.17 -10.41 27.38
N VAL A 633 5.02 -10.82 27.89
CA VAL A 633 4.75 -12.20 28.32
C VAL A 633 3.40 -12.68 27.83
N ASP A 634 3.18 -14.00 27.81
CA ASP A 634 1.85 -14.56 27.58
C ASP A 634 0.96 -14.53 28.84
N ASN A 635 -0.27 -15.02 28.72
CA ASN A 635 -1.22 -15.11 29.83
C ASN A 635 -0.81 -16.13 30.91
N GLN A 636 0.15 -17.02 30.66
CA GLN A 636 0.78 -17.89 31.66
C GLN A 636 2.04 -17.26 32.30
N GLY A 637 2.48 -16.09 31.81
CA GLY A 637 3.66 -15.38 32.27
C GLY A 637 4.98 -15.84 31.63
N GLN A 638 4.94 -16.67 30.57
CA GLN A 638 6.14 -17.03 29.82
C GLN A 638 6.61 -15.84 28.97
N PRO A 639 7.92 -15.58 28.88
CA PRO A 639 8.45 -14.50 28.05
C PRO A 639 8.16 -14.71 26.57
N LEU A 640 7.67 -13.67 25.90
CA LEU A 640 7.45 -13.66 24.46
C LEU A 640 8.61 -12.97 23.75
N SER A 641 9.45 -13.77 23.13
CA SER A 641 10.54 -13.30 22.25
C SER A 641 10.01 -12.89 20.88
N GLY A 642 10.66 -11.89 20.27
CA GLY A 642 10.35 -11.48 18.92
C GLY A 642 9.04 -10.69 18.80
N ALA A 643 8.57 -10.06 19.88
CA ALA A 643 7.41 -9.18 19.88
C ALA A 643 7.84 -7.76 19.53
N ASP A 644 7.16 -7.19 18.56
CA ASP A 644 7.44 -5.88 18.01
C ASP A 644 6.76 -4.83 18.89
N VAL A 645 7.52 -3.90 19.46
CA VAL A 645 7.03 -2.83 20.34
C VAL A 645 7.07 -1.51 19.58
N PHE A 646 5.99 -0.72 19.70
CA PHE A 646 5.79 0.53 18.99
C PHE A 646 5.33 1.63 19.95
N ILE A 647 5.60 2.90 19.59
CA ILE A 647 5.05 4.07 20.26
C ILE A 647 4.09 4.73 19.29
N GLU A 648 2.90 5.06 19.77
CA GLU A 648 2.04 6.02 19.11
C GLU A 648 2.27 7.40 19.76
N PRO A 649 2.54 8.45 18.97
CA PRO A 649 2.63 9.79 19.52
C PRO A 649 1.30 10.17 20.17
N PRO A 650 1.28 10.62 21.44
CA PRO A 650 0.07 11.20 22.01
C PRO A 650 -0.40 12.37 21.13
N GLN A 651 -1.69 12.43 20.78
CA GLN A 651 -2.23 13.48 19.90
C GLN A 651 -1.95 14.90 20.40
N ASP A 652 -1.85 15.10 21.71
CA ASP A 652 -1.59 16.39 22.36
C ASP A 652 -0.10 16.69 22.65
N SER A 653 0.81 15.75 22.33
CA SER A 653 2.26 15.94 22.54
C SER A 653 2.96 16.61 21.36
N THR A 654 2.25 16.76 20.23
CA THR A 654 2.79 17.38 19.02
C THR A 654 2.76 18.90 19.19
N PRO A 655 3.92 19.59 19.18
CA PRO A 655 3.95 21.04 19.27
C PRO A 655 3.07 21.70 18.20
N PRO A 656 2.47 22.88 18.47
CA PRO A 656 1.54 23.53 17.54
C PRO A 656 2.08 23.71 16.12
N TRP A 657 3.39 23.96 15.97
CA TRP A 657 4.07 24.11 14.68
C TRP A 657 4.29 22.78 13.92
N ARG A 658 3.95 21.63 14.52
CA ARG A 658 4.00 20.29 13.92
C ARG A 658 2.61 19.70 13.61
N VAL A 659 1.52 20.39 13.95
CA VAL A 659 0.14 19.92 13.73
C VAL A 659 -0.18 19.88 12.23
N GLY A 660 -0.56 18.71 11.70
CA GLY A 660 -0.85 18.50 10.27
C GLY A 660 0.13 17.56 9.55
N TYR A 661 1.31 17.36 10.11
CA TYR A 661 2.29 16.39 9.61
C TYR A 661 1.92 14.99 10.12
N ARG A 662 1.10 14.25 9.36
CA ARG A 662 0.89 12.82 9.59
C ARG A 662 2.10 12.05 9.07
N HIS A 663 3.00 11.61 9.95
CA HIS A 663 3.93 10.55 9.58
C HIS A 663 3.17 9.23 9.42
N HIS A 664 3.12 8.75 8.19
CA HIS A 664 2.75 7.39 7.85
C HIS A 664 3.95 6.46 8.02
N THR A 665 4.37 6.18 9.25
CA THR A 665 5.08 4.92 9.51
C THR A 665 5.03 4.62 11.00
N VAL A 666 4.31 3.56 11.35
CA VAL A 666 4.48 2.85 12.63
C VAL A 666 5.79 2.07 12.48
N GLU A 667 6.93 2.74 12.61
CA GLU A 667 8.24 2.08 12.49
C GLU A 667 8.47 1.17 13.69
N LEU A 668 8.95 -0.03 13.41
CA LEU A 668 9.35 -1.00 14.42
C LEU A 668 10.41 -0.39 15.34
N LEU A 669 10.05 -0.12 16.60
CA LEU A 669 10.99 0.52 17.51
C LEU A 669 12.04 -0.45 18.04
N THR A 670 11.56 -1.58 18.52
CA THR A 670 12.39 -2.63 19.08
C THR A 670 11.61 -3.94 19.07
N ARG A 671 12.36 -5.02 19.20
CA ARG A 671 11.83 -6.38 19.28
C ARG A 671 12.30 -7.01 20.57
N THR A 672 11.39 -7.69 21.27
CA THR A 672 11.73 -8.34 22.54
C THR A 672 12.78 -9.42 22.35
N ARG A 673 13.71 -9.50 23.32
CA ARG A 673 14.78 -10.50 23.39
C ARG A 673 14.23 -11.88 23.74
N GLU A 674 15.09 -12.90 23.79
CA GLU A 674 14.71 -14.27 24.18
C GLU A 674 14.03 -14.34 25.54
N ASP A 675 14.39 -13.46 26.48
CA ASP A 675 13.80 -13.35 27.81
C ASP A 675 12.56 -12.44 27.87
N GLY A 676 12.03 -12.03 26.71
CA GLY A 676 10.85 -11.18 26.59
C GLY A 676 11.09 -9.71 26.96
N ARG A 677 12.33 -9.33 27.32
CA ARG A 677 12.67 -7.94 27.68
C ARG A 677 12.84 -7.08 26.44
N PHE A 678 12.48 -5.81 26.56
CA PHE A 678 12.79 -4.76 25.59
C PHE A 678 13.25 -3.50 26.30
N THR A 679 13.98 -2.66 25.58
CA THR A 679 14.42 -1.35 26.05
C THR A 679 14.20 -0.33 24.93
N LEU A 680 13.47 0.74 25.21
CA LEU A 680 13.33 1.90 24.33
C LEU A 680 14.19 3.02 24.90
N ARG A 681 15.06 3.62 24.08
CA ARG A 681 15.99 4.68 24.48
C ARG A 681 15.67 5.96 23.75
N ASN A 682 16.20 7.07 24.28
CA ASN A 682 16.10 8.39 23.68
C ASN A 682 14.65 8.88 23.50
N LEU A 683 13.75 8.49 24.41
CA LEU A 683 12.37 8.99 24.43
C LEU A 683 12.36 10.48 24.71
N SER A 684 11.84 11.26 23.76
CA SER A 684 11.79 12.73 23.81
C SER A 684 10.60 13.26 24.61
N SER A 685 9.46 12.57 24.55
CA SER A 685 8.26 12.89 25.35
C SER A 685 8.31 12.20 26.70
N ARG A 686 7.94 12.93 27.77
CA ARG A 686 7.78 12.35 29.12
C ARG A 686 6.66 11.33 29.21
N ASP A 687 5.71 11.37 28.27
CA ASP A 687 4.55 10.49 28.20
C ASP A 687 4.50 9.82 26.82
N VAL A 688 4.38 8.49 26.78
CA VAL A 688 4.36 7.70 25.54
C VAL A 688 3.22 6.67 25.57
N GLU A 689 2.47 6.54 24.47
CA GLU A 689 1.53 5.44 24.28
C GLU A 689 2.24 4.28 23.60
N LEU A 690 2.22 3.10 24.22
CA LEU A 690 2.95 1.94 23.74
C LEU A 690 2.00 0.87 23.21
N ARG A 691 2.34 0.28 22.07
CA ARG A 691 1.67 -0.87 21.48
C ARG A 691 2.62 -2.03 21.27
N VAL A 692 2.08 -3.24 21.29
CA VAL A 692 2.85 -4.46 21.02
C VAL A 692 2.14 -5.29 19.97
N LYS A 693 2.87 -5.69 18.94
CA LYS A 693 2.41 -6.67 17.95
C LYS A 693 3.27 -7.93 18.05
N LYS A 694 2.61 -9.07 17.99
CA LYS A 694 3.25 -10.37 17.86
C LYS A 694 2.32 -11.26 17.07
N GLN A 695 2.86 -11.97 16.08
CA GLN A 695 2.07 -12.87 15.24
C GLN A 695 1.30 -13.89 16.09
N SER A 696 0.01 -14.08 15.78
CA SER A 696 -0.91 -14.97 16.49
C SER A 696 -1.09 -14.66 17.99
N PHE A 697 -0.75 -13.45 18.43
CA PHE A 697 -1.02 -12.93 19.76
C PHE A 697 -1.80 -11.62 19.68
N ARG A 698 -2.59 -11.34 20.70
CA ARG A 698 -3.33 -10.10 20.91
C ARG A 698 -2.90 -9.52 22.26
N LEU A 699 -2.67 -8.23 22.32
CA LEU A 699 -2.46 -7.55 23.59
C LEU A 699 -3.71 -7.70 24.48
N ALA A 700 -3.51 -8.01 25.76
CA ALA A 700 -4.53 -7.97 26.79
C ALA A 700 -4.24 -6.78 27.72
N PRO A 701 -4.70 -5.56 27.39
CA PRO A 701 -4.35 -4.36 28.14
C PRO A 701 -4.76 -4.45 29.61
N HIS A 702 -5.92 -5.05 29.87
CA HIS A 702 -6.47 -5.27 31.22
C HIS A 702 -5.65 -6.21 32.12
N LEU A 703 -4.75 -7.04 31.55
CA LEU A 703 -3.83 -7.90 32.31
C LEU A 703 -2.41 -7.31 32.38
N SER A 704 -2.18 -6.22 31.66
CA SER A 704 -0.88 -5.57 31.57
C SER A 704 -0.72 -4.53 32.69
N THR A 705 0.52 -4.23 33.05
CA THR A 705 0.83 -3.33 34.18
C THR A 705 1.95 -2.37 33.83
N GLY A 706 2.16 -1.35 34.65
CA GLY A 706 3.26 -0.39 34.47
C GLY A 706 2.92 0.83 33.63
N GLY A 707 1.64 1.07 33.36
CA GLY A 707 1.12 2.22 32.64
C GLY A 707 -0.42 2.31 32.73
N GLU A 708 -1.00 3.39 32.24
CA GLU A 708 -2.45 3.55 32.13
C GLU A 708 -3.01 2.75 30.94
N ILE A 709 -4.14 2.08 31.15
CA ILE A 709 -4.71 1.13 30.18
C ILE A 709 -5.43 1.87 29.04
N GLY A 710 -4.94 1.70 27.81
CA GLY A 710 -5.64 2.08 26.58
C GLY A 710 -6.45 0.91 25.97
N LEU A 711 -7.10 1.14 24.82
CA LEU A 711 -7.92 0.13 24.13
C LEU A 711 -7.10 -1.09 23.67
N ASP A 712 -5.91 -0.85 23.12
CA ASP A 712 -4.91 -1.85 22.69
C ASP A 712 -3.48 -1.32 22.92
N SER A 713 -3.30 -0.60 24.02
CA SER A 713 -2.05 0.10 24.35
C SER A 713 -1.88 0.27 25.86
N LEU A 714 -0.68 0.71 26.27
CA LEU A 714 -0.40 1.21 27.60
C LEU A 714 0.27 2.58 27.52
N HIS A 715 -0.21 3.54 28.29
CA HIS A 715 0.44 4.84 28.41
C HIS A 715 1.47 4.77 29.54
N ALA A 716 2.74 5.02 29.22
CA ALA A 716 3.83 5.02 30.18
C ALA A 716 4.42 6.42 30.34
N HIS A 717 4.96 6.69 31.53
CA HIS A 717 5.47 8.01 31.93
C HIS A 717 6.91 7.89 32.40
N GLU A 718 7.71 8.95 32.18
CA GLU A 718 9.10 9.05 32.63
C GLU A 718 9.18 8.88 34.16
N GLY A 719 10.06 7.99 34.62
CA GLY A 719 10.20 7.66 36.05
C GLY A 719 9.10 6.74 36.62
N GLY A 720 8.18 6.27 35.78
CA GLY A 720 7.15 5.29 36.15
C GLY A 720 7.69 3.87 36.39
N PRO A 721 6.85 2.95 36.91
CA PRO A 721 7.22 1.54 37.08
C PRO A 721 7.51 0.84 35.73
N PRO A 722 8.32 -0.23 35.70
CA PRO A 722 8.59 -0.98 34.47
C PRO A 722 7.31 -1.53 33.82
N VAL A 723 7.23 -1.40 32.50
CA VAL A 723 6.05 -1.83 31.73
C VAL A 723 6.05 -3.35 31.55
N ARG A 724 4.90 -3.98 31.77
CA ARG A 724 4.70 -5.41 31.51
C ARG A 724 3.46 -5.60 30.65
N PHE A 725 3.68 -6.00 29.40
CA PHE A 725 2.62 -6.39 28.46
C PHE A 725 2.27 -7.87 28.63
N VAL A 726 0.97 -8.15 28.73
CA VAL A 726 0.43 -9.51 28.67
C VAL A 726 -0.24 -9.68 27.33
N MET A 727 0.17 -10.68 26.55
CA MET A 727 -0.48 -11.03 25.31
C MET A 727 -1.22 -12.36 25.43
N SER A 728 -2.46 -12.38 24.97
CA SER A 728 -3.25 -13.59 24.84
C SER A 728 -3.07 -14.16 23.44
N ARG A 729 -2.90 -15.48 23.34
CA ARG A 729 -2.82 -16.16 22.03
C ARG A 729 -4.14 -15.97 21.28
N GLN A 730 -4.09 -15.58 20.01
CA GLN A 730 -5.26 -15.52 19.16
C GLN A 730 -5.81 -16.94 18.94
N ALA A 731 -7.14 -17.05 18.86
CA ALA A 731 -7.79 -18.30 18.50
C ALA A 731 -7.42 -18.66 17.07
N ARG A 732 -7.15 -19.93 16.80
CA ARG A 732 -6.87 -20.42 15.45
C ARG A 732 -7.86 -21.47 15.05
N ILE A 733 -8.33 -21.45 13.81
CA ILE A 733 -9.09 -22.55 13.24
C ILE A 733 -8.10 -23.42 12.47
N HIS A 734 -7.92 -24.65 12.91
CA HIS A 734 -7.09 -25.65 12.25
C HIS A 734 -7.97 -26.72 11.60
N GLY A 735 -7.45 -27.38 10.57
CA GLY A 735 -8.08 -28.56 10.00
C GLY A 735 -7.30 -29.08 8.81
N ARG A 736 -7.86 -30.09 8.17
CA ARG A 736 -7.27 -30.73 6.99
C ARG A 736 -8.30 -30.87 5.87
N VAL A 737 -7.99 -30.37 4.69
CA VAL A 737 -8.83 -30.51 3.50
C VAL A 737 -8.37 -31.71 2.67
N VAL A 738 -9.32 -32.56 2.31
CA VAL A 738 -9.08 -33.75 1.47
C VAL A 738 -10.01 -33.76 0.27
N GLY A 739 -9.56 -34.41 -0.80
CA GLY A 739 -10.33 -34.60 -2.01
C GLY A 739 -11.34 -35.74 -1.89
N PRO A 740 -12.07 -36.06 -2.97
CA PRO A 740 -13.10 -37.09 -2.97
C PRO A 740 -12.57 -38.49 -2.63
N ASP A 741 -11.30 -38.75 -2.95
CA ASP A 741 -10.60 -40.01 -2.70
C ASP A 741 -9.96 -40.09 -1.30
N GLY A 742 -10.20 -39.09 -0.44
CA GLY A 742 -9.63 -38.99 0.90
C GLY A 742 -8.15 -38.61 0.92
N LYS A 743 -7.52 -38.35 -0.23
CA LYS A 743 -6.15 -37.82 -0.28
C LYS A 743 -6.16 -36.34 0.08
N PRO A 744 -5.13 -35.84 0.76
CA PRO A 744 -5.04 -34.43 1.08
C PRO A 744 -5.01 -33.57 -0.19
N LEU A 745 -5.82 -32.51 -0.22
CA LEU A 745 -5.73 -31.49 -1.27
C LEU A 745 -4.54 -30.62 -0.93
N THR A 746 -3.50 -30.65 -1.77
CA THR A 746 -2.26 -29.93 -1.50
C THR A 746 -2.35 -28.44 -1.79
N ARG A 747 -3.40 -28.02 -2.50
CA ARG A 747 -3.67 -26.63 -2.84
C ARG A 747 -5.18 -26.40 -2.86
N PHE A 748 -5.63 -25.43 -2.07
CA PHE A 748 -7.03 -25.03 -1.94
C PHE A 748 -7.08 -23.59 -1.45
N ARG A 749 -8.26 -22.98 -1.38
CA ARG A 749 -8.48 -21.70 -0.71
C ARG A 749 -9.30 -21.91 0.54
N VAL A 750 -8.92 -21.20 1.60
CA VAL A 750 -9.73 -21.01 2.80
C VAL A 750 -10.05 -19.54 2.89
N MET A 751 -11.34 -19.19 2.86
CA MET A 751 -11.78 -17.79 2.73
C MET A 751 -11.21 -17.15 1.45
N ARG A 752 -10.23 -16.24 1.59
CA ARG A 752 -9.51 -15.60 0.47
C ARG A 752 -8.09 -16.14 0.30
N GLU A 753 -7.58 -16.85 1.30
CA GLU A 753 -6.19 -17.27 1.36
C GLU A 753 -6.00 -18.55 0.57
N VAL A 754 -5.02 -18.54 -0.33
CA VAL A 754 -4.56 -19.76 -1.00
C VAL A 754 -3.70 -20.53 -0.01
N VAL A 755 -4.19 -21.68 0.42
CA VAL A 755 -3.45 -22.61 1.26
C VAL A 755 -2.81 -23.65 0.35
N GLU A 756 -1.49 -23.71 0.40
CA GLU A 756 -0.72 -24.82 -0.12
C GLU A 756 -0.17 -25.58 1.09
N HIS A 757 -0.40 -26.89 1.18
CA HIS A 757 0.13 -27.73 2.27
C HIS A 757 0.16 -29.21 1.87
N PRO A 758 1.28 -29.95 2.03
CA PRO A 758 1.40 -31.34 1.56
C PRO A 758 0.41 -32.32 2.22
N ARG A 759 0.02 -32.04 3.47
CA ARG A 759 -1.01 -32.81 4.19
C ARG A 759 -2.40 -32.21 4.05
N GLY A 760 -2.58 -31.17 3.25
CA GLY A 760 -3.85 -30.43 3.12
C GLY A 760 -4.26 -29.69 4.38
N GLU A 761 -3.33 -29.43 5.29
CA GLU A 761 -3.63 -28.78 6.56
C GLU A 761 -3.70 -27.26 6.36
N PHE A 762 -4.56 -26.61 7.12
CA PHE A 762 -4.65 -25.15 7.15
C PHE A 762 -4.69 -24.67 8.59
N SER A 763 -4.33 -23.41 8.80
CA SER A 763 -4.49 -22.71 10.07
C SER A 763 -4.93 -21.29 9.75
N LEU A 764 -6.12 -20.92 10.19
CA LEU A 764 -6.67 -19.58 10.02
C LEU A 764 -6.63 -18.86 11.37
N ASP A 765 -5.91 -17.74 11.46
CA ASP A 765 -5.91 -16.91 12.66
C ASP A 765 -7.23 -16.16 12.76
N VAL A 766 -7.91 -16.27 13.91
CA VAL A 766 -9.22 -15.66 14.13
C VAL A 766 -9.08 -14.49 15.08
N VAL A 767 -9.40 -13.32 14.54
CA VAL A 767 -9.34 -12.06 15.28
C VAL A 767 -10.40 -12.01 16.37
N ALA A 768 -11.63 -12.51 16.19
CA ALA A 768 -12.64 -12.44 17.25
C ALA A 768 -13.49 -13.70 17.35
N ALA A 769 -13.86 -14.05 18.57
CA ALA A 769 -14.72 -15.17 18.91
C ALA A 769 -16.13 -15.03 18.31
N GLY A 770 -16.91 -16.11 18.38
CA GLY A 770 -18.27 -16.23 17.85
C GLY A 770 -18.38 -17.12 16.61
N ALA A 771 -19.61 -17.32 16.15
CA ALA A 771 -19.94 -18.11 14.98
C ALA A 771 -19.41 -17.44 13.69
N ARG A 772 -18.56 -18.13 12.93
CA ARG A 772 -18.04 -17.60 11.66
C ARG A 772 -18.14 -18.62 10.53
N PRO A 773 -18.58 -18.20 9.33
CA PRO A 773 -18.51 -19.04 8.16
C PRO A 773 -17.06 -19.16 7.69
N VAL A 774 -16.62 -20.39 7.44
CA VAL A 774 -15.36 -20.73 6.78
C VAL A 774 -15.68 -21.46 5.47
N ILE A 775 -15.20 -20.91 4.36
CA ILE A 775 -15.38 -21.47 3.02
C ILE A 775 -14.09 -22.12 2.52
N PHE A 776 -14.23 -23.31 1.94
CA PHE A 776 -13.16 -24.10 1.33
C PHE A 776 -13.41 -24.23 -0.17
N GLN A 777 -12.39 -23.97 -0.98
CA GLN A 777 -12.49 -23.99 -2.44
C GLN A 777 -11.30 -24.68 -3.08
N ALA A 778 -11.52 -25.45 -4.13
CA ALA A 778 -10.46 -26.13 -4.86
C ALA A 778 -10.89 -26.27 -6.33
N GLU A 779 -9.91 -26.39 -7.22
CA GLU A 779 -10.16 -26.58 -8.64
C GLU A 779 -10.99 -27.86 -8.87
N ASP A 780 -11.97 -27.78 -9.76
CA ASP A 780 -12.84 -28.90 -10.12
C ASP A 780 -13.71 -29.54 -9.03
N LEU A 781 -13.76 -28.95 -7.84
CA LEU A 781 -14.57 -29.45 -6.70
C LEU A 781 -15.67 -28.45 -6.31
N ALA A 782 -16.71 -28.94 -5.64
CA ALA A 782 -17.76 -28.10 -5.07
C ALA A 782 -17.23 -27.36 -3.83
N PRO A 783 -17.49 -26.05 -3.70
CA PRO A 783 -17.16 -25.30 -2.49
C PRO A 783 -17.84 -25.88 -1.26
N VAL A 784 -17.08 -26.02 -0.17
CA VAL A 784 -17.60 -26.54 1.12
C VAL A 784 -17.66 -25.39 2.12
N PHE A 785 -18.77 -25.31 2.85
CA PHE A 785 -19.00 -24.29 3.86
C PHE A 785 -19.09 -24.95 5.25
N ARG A 786 -18.47 -24.31 6.24
CA ARG A 786 -18.56 -24.72 7.65
C ARG A 786 -18.83 -23.49 8.50
N GLN A 787 -19.87 -23.56 9.33
CA GLN A 787 -20.06 -22.59 10.40
C GLN A 787 -19.24 -23.06 11.61
N VAL A 788 -18.32 -22.21 12.05
CA VAL A 788 -17.33 -22.54 13.08
C VAL A 788 -17.57 -21.66 14.28
N GLU A 789 -17.87 -22.27 15.42
CA GLU A 789 -17.95 -21.56 16.69
C GLU A 789 -16.53 -21.40 17.25
N VAL A 790 -16.08 -20.15 17.37
CA VAL A 790 -14.77 -19.83 17.94
C VAL A 790 -14.97 -19.36 19.38
N PRO A 791 -14.52 -20.11 20.41
CA PRO A 791 -14.64 -19.70 21.80
C PRO A 791 -13.82 -18.43 22.11
N HIS A 792 -14.24 -17.68 23.15
CA HIS A 792 -13.57 -16.44 23.58
C HIS A 792 -12.17 -16.66 24.19
N ASP A 793 -11.84 -17.90 24.55
CA ASP A 793 -10.71 -18.30 25.39
C ASP A 793 -9.92 -19.51 24.83
N ALA A 794 -10.25 -20.00 23.63
CA ALA A 794 -9.60 -21.17 23.05
C ALA A 794 -8.46 -20.81 22.08
N GLY A 795 -7.29 -21.42 22.26
CA GLY A 795 -6.12 -21.21 21.40
C GLY A 795 -6.19 -21.89 20.02
N VAL A 796 -6.93 -23.00 19.88
CA VAL A 796 -7.11 -23.72 18.61
C VAL A 796 -8.49 -24.40 18.58
N VAL A 797 -9.26 -24.16 17.52
CA VAL A 797 -10.49 -24.87 17.13
C VAL A 797 -10.11 -25.84 16.02
N ASP A 798 -10.24 -27.13 16.25
CA ASP A 798 -9.95 -28.16 15.25
C ASP A 798 -11.24 -28.51 14.48
N LEU A 799 -11.24 -28.25 13.17
CA LEU A 799 -12.30 -28.61 12.23
C LEU A 799 -12.19 -30.06 11.73
N GLY A 800 -11.11 -30.76 12.08
CA GLY A 800 -10.85 -32.09 11.59
C GLY A 800 -10.70 -32.15 10.08
N GLU A 801 -11.19 -33.23 9.47
CA GLU A 801 -11.13 -33.46 8.03
C GLU A 801 -12.32 -32.81 7.30
N VAL A 802 -12.04 -31.82 6.47
CA VAL A 802 -12.98 -31.21 5.53
C VAL A 802 -12.84 -31.91 4.18
N ARG A 803 -13.79 -32.79 3.86
CA ARG A 803 -13.83 -33.49 2.57
C ARG A 803 -14.54 -32.66 1.53
N MET A 804 -13.87 -32.41 0.40
CA MET A 804 -14.44 -31.78 -0.78
C MET A 804 -14.79 -32.84 -1.82
N SER A 805 -15.99 -32.76 -2.39
CA SER A 805 -16.45 -33.64 -3.47
C SER A 805 -16.52 -32.89 -4.80
N ALA A 806 -16.73 -33.61 -5.91
CA ALA A 806 -17.00 -32.97 -7.21
C ALA A 806 -18.33 -32.18 -7.21
N GLY A 807 -19.15 -32.36 -6.16
CA GLY A 807 -20.50 -31.85 -6.07
C GLY A 807 -21.49 -32.63 -6.92
N ARG A 808 -22.74 -32.21 -6.82
CA ARG A 808 -23.86 -32.69 -7.62
C ARG A 808 -24.37 -31.61 -8.56
N LYS A 809 -24.91 -32.05 -9.69
CA LYS A 809 -25.59 -31.17 -10.63
C LYS A 809 -27.03 -30.95 -10.17
N VAL A 810 -27.45 -29.69 -10.16
CA VAL A 810 -28.83 -29.29 -9.87
C VAL A 810 -29.35 -28.48 -11.04
N ALA A 811 -30.35 -28.99 -11.74
CA ALA A 811 -30.94 -28.38 -12.91
C ALA A 811 -32.46 -28.39 -12.85
N GLY A 812 -33.09 -27.37 -13.42
CA GLY A 812 -34.54 -27.23 -13.37
C GLY A 812 -35.07 -26.00 -14.09
N ARG A 813 -36.32 -25.65 -13.76
CA ARG A 813 -37.05 -24.48 -14.24
C ARG A 813 -37.68 -23.70 -13.11
N VAL A 814 -37.70 -22.39 -13.25
CA VAL A 814 -38.44 -21.47 -12.38
C VAL A 814 -39.62 -20.91 -13.17
N LEU A 815 -40.82 -21.05 -12.62
CA LEU A 815 -42.09 -20.64 -13.22
C LEU A 815 -42.84 -19.71 -12.27
N ASP A 816 -43.64 -18.80 -12.83
CA ASP A 816 -44.61 -17.99 -12.10
C ASP A 816 -45.73 -18.91 -11.58
N ALA A 817 -46.07 -18.80 -10.29
CA ALA A 817 -47.02 -19.70 -9.64
C ALA A 817 -48.46 -19.59 -10.17
N GLU A 818 -48.85 -18.42 -10.66
CA GLU A 818 -50.22 -18.12 -11.11
C GLU A 818 -50.39 -18.41 -12.60
N THR A 819 -49.46 -17.92 -13.42
CA THR A 819 -49.52 -17.97 -14.88
C THR A 819 -48.81 -19.18 -15.47
N SER A 820 -47.97 -19.87 -14.69
CA SER A 820 -47.04 -20.91 -15.16
C SER A 820 -46.07 -20.44 -16.25
N ALA A 821 -45.94 -19.12 -16.45
CA ALA A 821 -44.96 -18.55 -17.37
C ALA A 821 -43.52 -18.73 -16.85
N PRO A 822 -42.51 -18.90 -17.70
CA PRO A 822 -41.13 -18.97 -17.26
C PRO A 822 -40.64 -17.66 -16.63
N VAL A 823 -39.85 -17.75 -15.56
CA VAL A 823 -39.22 -16.59 -14.91
C VAL A 823 -37.77 -16.49 -15.39
N GLU A 824 -37.46 -15.51 -16.24
CA GLU A 824 -36.11 -15.20 -16.70
C GLU A 824 -35.30 -14.45 -15.62
N SER A 825 -33.99 -14.64 -15.60
CA SER A 825 -33.05 -13.94 -14.71
C SER A 825 -33.32 -14.13 -13.20
N ALA A 826 -34.01 -15.20 -12.83
CA ALA A 826 -34.10 -15.64 -11.44
C ALA A 826 -32.72 -16.12 -11.00
N LEU A 827 -32.21 -15.56 -9.91
CA LEU A 827 -30.96 -15.91 -9.26
C LEU A 827 -31.19 -17.07 -8.29
N LEU A 828 -30.40 -18.13 -8.42
CA LEU A 828 -30.35 -19.26 -7.50
C LEU A 828 -29.00 -19.30 -6.81
N VAL A 829 -29.01 -19.32 -5.47
CA VAL A 829 -27.80 -19.38 -4.64
C VAL A 829 -28.00 -20.42 -3.54
N PRO A 830 -27.02 -21.29 -3.23
CA PRO A 830 -27.07 -22.12 -2.03
C PRO A 830 -27.31 -21.28 -0.77
N ASP A 831 -28.19 -21.73 0.12
CA ASP A 831 -28.41 -21.10 1.43
C ASP A 831 -27.26 -21.45 2.36
N LEU A 832 -26.52 -20.45 2.83
CA LEU A 832 -25.26 -20.63 3.58
C LEU A 832 -25.37 -20.28 5.06
N GLU A 833 -26.37 -19.52 5.47
CA GLU A 833 -26.45 -18.95 6.83
C GLU A 833 -27.73 -19.32 7.57
N HIS A 834 -28.65 -20.09 6.96
CA HIS A 834 -30.03 -20.24 7.45
C HIS A 834 -30.73 -18.88 7.69
N SER A 835 -30.19 -17.80 7.13
CA SER A 835 -30.72 -16.45 7.26
C SER A 835 -31.85 -16.25 6.26
N ASP A 836 -32.86 -15.48 6.63
CA ASP A 836 -33.93 -15.06 5.71
C ASP A 836 -33.45 -13.98 4.72
N SER A 837 -32.28 -13.38 4.96
CA SER A 837 -31.64 -12.44 4.05
C SER A 837 -30.41 -13.06 3.38
N VAL A 838 -30.49 -13.33 2.08
CA VAL A 838 -29.30 -13.57 1.25
C VAL A 838 -28.67 -12.23 0.89
N ARG A 839 -27.58 -11.83 1.54
CA ARG A 839 -26.63 -10.96 0.86
C ARG A 839 -25.80 -11.84 -0.06
N LEU A 840 -25.56 -11.38 -1.29
CA LEU A 840 -24.54 -11.99 -2.15
C LEU A 840 -23.21 -11.86 -1.40
N HIS A 841 -22.74 -12.95 -0.81
CA HIS A 841 -21.42 -12.95 -0.22
C HIS A 841 -20.41 -12.87 -1.37
N PRO A 842 -19.33 -12.06 -1.27
CA PRO A 842 -18.34 -11.95 -2.33
C PRO A 842 -17.71 -13.30 -2.72
N TYR A 843 -17.91 -14.33 -1.89
CA TYR A 843 -17.44 -15.72 -2.08
C TYR A 843 -18.44 -16.66 -2.78
N THR A 844 -19.69 -16.25 -3.06
CA THR A 844 -20.75 -17.12 -3.63
C THR A 844 -20.88 -17.05 -5.15
N THR A 845 -20.03 -16.28 -5.82
CA THR A 845 -20.09 -16.02 -7.26
C THR A 845 -19.90 -17.28 -8.13
N TRP A 846 -19.33 -18.37 -7.58
CA TRP A 846 -19.01 -19.60 -8.32
C TRP A 846 -20.05 -20.72 -8.21
N THR A 847 -21.05 -20.58 -7.35
CA THR A 847 -22.15 -21.57 -7.19
C THR A 847 -23.54 -20.99 -7.46
N GLN A 848 -23.60 -19.78 -8.03
CA GLN A 848 -24.85 -19.15 -8.44
C GLN A 848 -25.24 -19.53 -9.87
N ALA A 849 -26.54 -19.59 -10.15
CA ALA A 849 -27.05 -19.70 -11.51
C ALA A 849 -28.17 -18.69 -11.74
N TYR A 850 -28.28 -18.23 -12.98
CA TYR A 850 -29.40 -17.43 -13.45
C TYR A 850 -30.27 -18.27 -14.38
N THR A 851 -31.59 -18.11 -14.29
CA THR A 851 -32.48 -18.71 -15.28
C THR A 851 -32.38 -17.99 -16.62
N ASN A 852 -32.42 -18.77 -17.70
CA ASN A 852 -32.52 -18.23 -19.05
C ASN A 852 -33.98 -17.80 -19.39
N LYS A 853 -34.22 -17.37 -20.64
CA LYS A 853 -35.56 -17.00 -21.16
C LYS A 853 -36.64 -18.08 -21.00
N ASP A 854 -36.26 -19.35 -20.98
CA ASP A 854 -37.18 -20.49 -20.77
C ASP A 854 -37.35 -20.84 -19.28
N GLY A 855 -36.84 -19.98 -18.39
CA GLY A 855 -36.83 -20.20 -16.95
C GLY A 855 -35.88 -21.31 -16.50
N ARG A 856 -35.03 -21.85 -17.38
CA ARG A 856 -34.13 -22.99 -17.07
C ARG A 856 -32.86 -22.53 -16.39
N PHE A 857 -32.40 -23.28 -15.39
CA PHE A 857 -31.12 -23.09 -14.72
C PHE A 857 -30.33 -24.39 -14.61
N ILE A 858 -29.00 -24.27 -14.48
CA ILE A 858 -28.08 -25.37 -14.16
C ILE A 858 -27.04 -24.83 -13.17
N ILE A 859 -26.93 -25.46 -12.00
CA ILE A 859 -25.81 -25.30 -11.08
C ILE A 859 -24.98 -26.57 -11.17
N ALA A 860 -23.75 -26.44 -11.68
CA ALA A 860 -22.92 -27.59 -12.03
C ALA A 860 -22.37 -28.35 -10.81
N ARG A 861 -22.07 -27.63 -9.71
CA ARG A 861 -21.32 -28.15 -8.57
C ARG A 861 -21.90 -27.65 -7.24
N VAL A 862 -23.02 -28.22 -6.83
CA VAL A 862 -23.61 -27.98 -5.48
C VAL A 862 -23.02 -29.00 -4.52
N ASP A 863 -22.57 -28.57 -3.34
CA ASP A 863 -22.08 -29.49 -2.29
C ASP A 863 -23.17 -30.52 -1.91
N GLU A 864 -22.75 -31.75 -1.60
CA GLU A 864 -23.67 -32.84 -1.26
C GLU A 864 -24.42 -32.58 0.06
N HIS A 865 -23.83 -31.78 0.96
CA HIS A 865 -24.43 -31.43 2.25
C HIS A 865 -25.23 -30.12 2.18
N SER A 866 -25.18 -29.39 1.07
CA SER A 866 -26.01 -28.20 0.88
C SER A 866 -27.47 -28.62 0.68
N ALA A 867 -28.28 -28.39 1.71
CA ALA A 867 -29.66 -28.86 1.77
C ALA A 867 -30.68 -27.88 1.18
N THR A 868 -30.33 -26.61 0.97
CA THR A 868 -31.30 -25.57 0.59
C THR A 868 -30.72 -24.62 -0.47
N LEU A 869 -31.51 -24.29 -1.48
CA LEU A 869 -31.27 -23.17 -2.40
C LEU A 869 -32.19 -22.01 -2.08
N ASN A 870 -31.65 -20.81 -2.02
CA ASN A 870 -32.41 -19.58 -2.07
C ASN A 870 -32.60 -19.14 -3.52
N ILE A 871 -33.86 -18.97 -3.94
CA ILE A 871 -34.23 -18.46 -5.26
C ILE A 871 -34.81 -17.06 -5.12
N ARG A 872 -34.33 -16.14 -5.96
CA ARG A 872 -34.78 -14.75 -6.04
C ARG A 872 -35.07 -14.37 -7.47
N ALA A 873 -36.15 -13.64 -7.69
CA ALA A 873 -36.48 -13.06 -8.99
C ALA A 873 -37.13 -11.71 -8.77
N HIS A 874 -36.79 -10.74 -9.61
CA HIS A 874 -37.35 -9.40 -9.51
C HIS A 874 -38.89 -9.47 -9.59
N GLY A 875 -39.55 -8.90 -8.58
CA GLY A 875 -41.01 -8.87 -8.47
C GLY A 875 -41.67 -10.12 -7.90
N TYR A 876 -40.90 -11.06 -7.35
CA TYR A 876 -41.38 -12.27 -6.67
C TYR A 876 -40.85 -12.36 -5.23
N LEU A 877 -41.60 -13.02 -4.36
CA LEU A 877 -41.14 -13.37 -3.02
C LEU A 877 -39.97 -14.35 -3.12
N SER A 878 -38.91 -14.12 -2.32
CA SER A 878 -37.80 -15.06 -2.23
C SER A 878 -38.28 -16.43 -1.74
N LYS A 879 -37.75 -17.51 -2.32
CA LYS A 879 -38.15 -18.89 -1.99
C LYS A 879 -36.96 -19.74 -1.59
N LYS A 880 -37.08 -20.43 -0.44
CA LYS A 880 -36.18 -21.50 -0.02
C LYS A 880 -36.65 -22.83 -0.62
N LEU A 881 -35.77 -23.53 -1.32
CA LEU A 881 -36.01 -24.85 -1.89
C LEU A 881 -35.08 -25.86 -1.23
N THR A 882 -35.64 -26.82 -0.50
CA THR A 882 -34.87 -27.95 0.03
C THR A 882 -34.55 -28.96 -1.07
N LEU A 883 -33.28 -29.29 -1.24
CA LEU A 883 -32.77 -30.25 -2.22
C LEU A 883 -32.79 -31.66 -1.65
N ALA A 884 -33.35 -32.63 -2.38
CA ALA A 884 -33.23 -34.04 -2.00
C ALA A 884 -31.80 -34.54 -2.28
N PRO A 885 -31.29 -35.59 -1.59
CA PRO A 885 -29.95 -36.13 -1.83
C PRO A 885 -29.68 -36.55 -3.29
N GLY A 886 -28.43 -36.40 -3.75
CA GLY A 886 -28.01 -36.77 -5.12
C GLY A 886 -28.26 -35.68 -6.18
N SER A 887 -27.87 -35.97 -7.43
CA SER A 887 -28.10 -35.08 -8.58
C SER A 887 -29.59 -34.97 -8.89
N GLN A 888 -30.05 -33.75 -9.16
CA GLN A 888 -31.43 -33.48 -9.51
C GLN A 888 -31.48 -32.78 -10.86
N GLU A 889 -32.12 -33.44 -11.82
CA GLU A 889 -32.42 -32.87 -13.13
C GLU A 889 -33.94 -32.71 -13.22
N ASP A 890 -34.42 -31.63 -13.82
CA ASP A 890 -35.85 -31.29 -13.99
C ASP A 890 -36.63 -30.80 -12.76
N LEU A 891 -35.96 -30.14 -11.81
CA LEU A 891 -36.66 -29.43 -10.72
C LEU A 891 -37.64 -28.39 -11.27
N THR A 892 -38.85 -28.30 -10.73
CA THR A 892 -39.80 -27.22 -11.06
C THR A 892 -40.07 -26.38 -9.82
N VAL A 893 -39.62 -25.13 -9.85
CA VAL A 893 -39.81 -24.15 -8.78
C VAL A 893 -40.90 -23.17 -9.20
N ARG A 894 -41.96 -23.05 -8.39
CA ARG A 894 -43.01 -22.03 -8.60
C ARG A 894 -42.79 -20.83 -7.66
N MET A 895 -42.65 -19.65 -8.23
CA MET A 895 -42.43 -18.38 -7.52
C MET A 895 -43.73 -17.61 -7.39
N GLU A 896 -44.04 -17.16 -6.17
CA GLU A 896 -45.23 -16.35 -5.87
C GLU A 896 -44.88 -14.86 -5.93
N LYS A 897 -45.82 -14.04 -6.38
CA LYS A 897 -45.68 -12.57 -6.34
C LYS A 897 -46.10 -12.06 -4.97
N GLY A 898 -45.38 -11.07 -4.45
CA GLY A 898 -45.78 -10.37 -3.22
C GLY A 898 -46.81 -9.27 -3.48
N ALA A 899 -47.19 -8.57 -2.40
CA ALA A 899 -48.02 -7.38 -2.51
C ALA A 899 -47.31 -6.28 -3.32
N ARG A 900 -48.08 -5.54 -4.12
CA ARG A 900 -47.61 -4.36 -4.85
C ARG A 900 -47.52 -3.18 -3.89
N VAL A 901 -46.31 -2.82 -3.47
CA VAL A 901 -46.05 -1.70 -2.58
C VAL A 901 -45.60 -0.50 -3.41
N GLU A 902 -46.42 0.54 -3.49
CA GLU A 902 -46.05 1.83 -4.07
C GLU A 902 -45.42 2.73 -3.00
N LEU A 903 -44.20 3.17 -3.22
CA LEU A 903 -43.45 4.08 -2.36
C LEU A 903 -43.40 5.46 -3.03
N SER A 904 -43.80 6.50 -2.31
CA SER A 904 -43.63 7.90 -2.74
C SER A 904 -42.95 8.71 -1.65
N VAL A 905 -42.04 9.59 -2.05
CA VAL A 905 -41.37 10.50 -1.11
C VAL A 905 -41.66 11.95 -1.48
N LEU A 906 -42.01 12.75 -0.47
CA LEU A 906 -42.33 14.16 -0.61
C LEU A 906 -41.38 15.03 0.24
N ASP A 907 -40.96 16.17 -0.29
CA ASP A 907 -40.25 17.21 0.46
C ASP A 907 -41.16 17.88 1.51
N ALA A 908 -40.59 18.77 2.32
CA ALA A 908 -41.34 19.48 3.36
C ALA A 908 -42.50 20.31 2.80
N LYS A 909 -42.37 20.79 1.55
CA LYS A 909 -43.38 21.57 0.81
C LYS A 909 -44.41 20.67 0.11
N GLY A 910 -44.29 19.34 0.22
CA GLY A 910 -45.19 18.36 -0.39
C GLY A 910 -44.92 18.07 -1.87
N ARG A 911 -43.74 18.44 -2.39
CA ARG A 911 -43.34 18.14 -3.78
C ARG A 911 -42.59 16.81 -3.82
N PRO A 912 -42.74 15.99 -4.88
CA PRO A 912 -41.96 14.76 -5.05
C PRO A 912 -40.45 15.02 -4.97
N THR A 913 -39.72 14.16 -4.25
CA THR A 913 -38.26 14.25 -4.11
C THR A 913 -37.64 12.85 -4.07
N SER A 914 -36.33 12.76 -4.29
CA SER A 914 -35.58 11.51 -4.16
C SER A 914 -35.10 11.28 -2.73
N ALA A 915 -35.22 10.05 -2.23
CA ALA A 915 -34.74 9.66 -0.91
C ALA A 915 -34.53 8.15 -0.85
N THR A 916 -33.72 7.70 0.11
CA THR A 916 -33.58 6.28 0.43
C THR A 916 -34.60 5.91 1.49
N VAL A 917 -35.47 4.94 1.22
CA VAL A 917 -36.48 4.42 2.15
C VAL A 917 -36.00 3.09 2.72
N PHE A 918 -36.00 2.97 4.05
CA PHE A 918 -35.66 1.76 4.79
C PHE A 918 -36.92 1.10 5.36
N LEU A 919 -37.11 -0.19 5.11
CA LEU A 919 -38.23 -0.99 5.63
C LEU A 919 -37.70 -2.08 6.56
N ASP A 920 -37.87 -1.89 7.86
CA ASP A 920 -37.51 -2.85 8.92
C ASP A 920 -38.71 -3.76 9.23
N ARG A 921 -38.62 -5.07 8.99
CA ARG A 921 -39.70 -6.01 9.38
C ARG A 921 -39.64 -6.28 10.88
N GLU A 922 -40.72 -6.01 11.62
CA GLU A 922 -40.76 -6.27 13.05
C GLU A 922 -40.65 -7.77 13.36
N GLY A 923 -39.76 -8.13 14.29
CA GLY A 923 -39.55 -9.51 14.74
C GLY A 923 -38.72 -10.39 13.80
N ALA A 924 -38.21 -9.85 12.68
CA ALA A 924 -37.26 -10.54 11.82
C ALA A 924 -35.81 -10.23 12.23
N GLU A 925 -34.92 -11.22 12.14
CA GLU A 925 -33.48 -11.03 12.35
C GLU A 925 -32.76 -10.53 11.07
N SER A 926 -33.51 -10.12 10.05
CA SER A 926 -33.00 -9.67 8.75
C SER A 926 -32.73 -8.16 8.70
N PHE A 927 -31.76 -7.76 7.87
CA PHE A 927 -31.49 -6.35 7.56
C PHE A 927 -32.73 -5.59 7.03
N PRO A 928 -32.80 -4.26 7.23
CA PRO A 928 -33.77 -3.41 6.55
C PRO A 928 -33.70 -3.58 5.03
N TYR A 929 -34.85 -3.55 4.35
CA TYR A 929 -34.85 -3.32 2.90
C TYR A 929 -34.56 -1.84 2.64
N SER A 930 -33.46 -1.53 1.95
CA SER A 930 -33.09 -0.18 1.53
C SER A 930 -33.46 0.03 0.06
N ILE A 931 -34.19 1.11 -0.23
CA ILE A 931 -34.78 1.36 -1.55
C ILE A 931 -34.62 2.83 -1.90
N GLU A 932 -33.84 3.14 -2.94
CA GLU A 932 -33.80 4.48 -3.52
C GLU A 932 -35.10 4.75 -4.27
N VAL A 933 -35.86 5.73 -3.80
CA VAL A 933 -37.08 6.20 -4.45
C VAL A 933 -36.74 7.45 -5.25
N PRO A 934 -36.87 7.45 -6.59
CA PRO A 934 -36.60 8.62 -7.43
C PRO A 934 -37.70 9.68 -7.29
N ALA A 935 -37.41 10.92 -7.70
CA ALA A 935 -38.40 12.01 -7.69
C ALA A 935 -39.51 11.84 -8.75
N GLU A 936 -39.30 11.01 -9.77
CA GLU A 936 -40.16 10.85 -10.96
C GLU A 936 -41.39 9.92 -10.75
N GLY A 937 -42.03 10.03 -9.58
CA GLY A 937 -43.28 9.30 -9.26
C GLY A 937 -43.08 8.06 -8.36
N PRO A 938 -44.18 7.33 -8.05
CA PRO A 938 -44.15 6.24 -7.09
C PRO A 938 -43.31 5.06 -7.58
N PHE A 939 -42.35 4.61 -6.75
CA PHE A 939 -41.56 3.41 -6.98
C PHE A 939 -42.34 2.16 -6.53
N VAL A 940 -42.32 1.09 -7.32
CA VAL A 940 -43.12 -0.12 -7.04
C VAL A 940 -42.24 -1.29 -6.64
N VAL A 941 -42.49 -1.82 -5.45
CA VAL A 941 -41.82 -3.01 -4.88
C VAL A 941 -42.81 -4.16 -4.82
N ARG A 942 -42.36 -5.39 -5.06
CA ARG A 942 -43.22 -6.59 -5.13
C ARG A 942 -42.64 -7.84 -4.47
N ASP A 943 -41.43 -7.75 -3.92
CA ASP A 943 -40.65 -8.84 -3.33
C ASP A 943 -40.59 -8.79 -1.79
N LEU A 944 -41.41 -7.93 -1.16
CA LEU A 944 -41.49 -7.81 0.29
C LEU A 944 -42.36 -8.91 0.92
N ALA A 945 -41.81 -9.60 1.91
CA ALA A 945 -42.54 -10.61 2.68
C ALA A 945 -43.69 -9.99 3.50
N PRO A 946 -44.81 -10.70 3.73
CA PRO A 946 -45.95 -10.16 4.48
C PRO A 946 -45.61 -9.95 5.96
N GLY A 947 -46.03 -8.84 6.56
CA GLY A 947 -45.71 -8.53 7.95
C GLY A 947 -45.84 -7.06 8.29
N THR A 948 -45.56 -6.72 9.54
CA THR A 948 -45.49 -5.33 10.02
C THR A 948 -44.09 -4.79 9.77
N TYR A 949 -44.00 -3.62 9.13
CA TYR A 949 -42.74 -2.95 8.83
C TYR A 949 -42.70 -1.57 9.48
N ARG A 950 -41.54 -1.19 10.01
CA ARG A 950 -41.19 0.20 10.33
C ARG A 950 -40.52 0.82 9.11
N VAL A 951 -41.10 1.90 8.61
CA VAL A 951 -40.66 2.65 7.42
C VAL A 951 -39.92 3.89 7.88
N ASN A 952 -38.66 4.00 7.51
CA ASN A 952 -37.80 5.17 7.71
C ASN A 952 -37.34 5.70 6.36
N ALA A 953 -36.88 6.95 6.30
CA ALA A 953 -36.24 7.48 5.10
C ALA A 953 -35.09 8.43 5.46
N SER A 954 -34.07 8.44 4.61
CA SER A 954 -32.97 9.42 4.62
C SER A 954 -32.97 10.17 3.30
N ALA A 955 -32.63 11.46 3.33
CA ALA A 955 -32.48 12.23 2.11
C ALA A 955 -31.38 11.63 1.21
N GLY A 956 -31.44 11.91 -0.09
CA GLY A 956 -30.36 11.55 -1.03
C GLY A 956 -29.06 12.29 -0.71
N GLU A 957 -28.00 11.96 -1.45
CA GLU A 957 -26.67 12.56 -1.27
C GLU A 957 -26.76 14.11 -1.28
N GLY A 958 -26.28 14.76 -0.21
CA GLY A 958 -26.36 16.21 -0.02
C GLY A 958 -27.67 16.77 0.57
N GLY A 959 -28.69 15.94 0.80
CA GLY A 959 -29.96 16.34 1.41
C GLY A 959 -29.94 16.38 2.94
N LEU A 960 -30.67 17.31 3.55
CA LEU A 960 -30.72 17.55 5.00
C LEU A 960 -32.11 17.32 5.61
N GLU A 961 -33.04 16.75 4.84
CA GLU A 961 -34.40 16.52 5.27
C GLU A 961 -34.54 15.33 6.25
N SER A 962 -35.25 15.57 7.35
CA SER A 962 -35.67 14.52 8.29
C SER A 962 -37.08 14.03 7.98
N TYR A 963 -37.33 12.72 8.05
CA TYR A 963 -38.62 12.09 7.75
C TYR A 963 -39.27 11.46 8.99
N HIS A 964 -40.60 11.32 8.98
CA HIS A 964 -41.33 10.66 10.07
C HIS A 964 -41.33 9.14 9.91
N SER A 965 -40.90 8.41 10.95
CA SER A 965 -40.98 6.93 11.00
C SER A 965 -42.42 6.44 11.06
N GLN A 966 -42.84 5.56 10.17
CA GLN A 966 -44.22 5.02 10.13
C GLN A 966 -44.24 3.50 10.35
N ARG A 967 -45.30 2.97 10.96
CA ARG A 967 -45.54 1.51 11.01
C ARG A 967 -46.62 1.14 10.00
N ILE A 968 -46.31 0.22 9.09
CA ILE A 968 -47.20 -0.21 8.00
C ILE A 968 -47.32 -1.74 7.98
N GLN A 969 -48.52 -2.24 7.70
CA GLN A 969 -48.77 -3.67 7.48
C GLN A 969 -48.73 -3.98 5.98
N ILE A 970 -47.82 -4.87 5.57
CA ILE A 970 -47.76 -5.40 4.21
C ILE A 970 -48.53 -6.74 4.16
N PRO A 971 -49.60 -6.86 3.34
CA PRO A 971 -50.38 -8.08 3.22
C PRO A 971 -49.68 -9.14 2.35
N ALA A 972 -50.26 -10.35 2.29
CA ALA A 972 -49.77 -11.44 1.42
C ALA A 972 -49.88 -11.14 -0.08
N SER A 973 -50.93 -10.42 -0.48
CA SER A 973 -51.23 -10.05 -1.86
C SER A 973 -52.06 -8.76 -1.88
N GLY A 974 -52.14 -8.08 -3.03
CA GLY A 974 -52.89 -6.82 -3.19
C GLY A 974 -51.99 -5.61 -3.38
N GLY A 975 -52.51 -4.40 -3.16
CA GLY A 975 -51.77 -3.14 -3.30
C GLY A 975 -51.70 -2.37 -1.98
N VAL A 976 -50.54 -1.80 -1.67
CA VAL A 976 -50.33 -0.88 -0.53
C VAL A 976 -49.60 0.34 -1.06
N SER A 977 -50.07 1.54 -0.75
CA SER A 977 -49.36 2.79 -1.08
C SER A 977 -48.83 3.42 0.21
N ILE A 978 -47.54 3.73 0.23
CA ILE A 978 -46.80 4.29 1.35
C ILE A 978 -46.22 5.63 0.89
N THR A 979 -46.59 6.70 1.58
CA THR A 979 -46.08 8.04 1.30
C THR A 979 -45.30 8.56 2.50
N VAL A 980 -44.01 8.82 2.29
CA VAL A 980 -43.11 9.39 3.30
C VAL A 980 -42.90 10.87 3.00
N LYS A 981 -43.18 11.75 3.97
CA LYS A 981 -43.04 13.20 3.78
C LYS A 981 -41.99 13.77 4.75
N ALA A 982 -41.10 14.61 4.23
CA ALA A 982 -40.10 15.33 5.01
C ALA A 982 -40.77 16.34 5.95
N ARG A 983 -40.15 16.56 7.11
CA ARG A 983 -40.62 17.51 8.13
C ARG A 983 -40.23 18.93 7.76
N SER A 984 -41.17 19.86 7.96
CA SER A 984 -40.91 21.31 7.89
C SER A 984 -40.57 21.91 9.26
N GLU A 985 -40.86 21.21 10.35
CA GLU A 985 -40.74 21.70 11.74
C GLU A 985 -40.34 20.58 12.71
N GLY A 986 -39.56 20.92 13.73
CA GLY A 986 -39.12 20.04 14.81
C GLY A 986 -38.03 20.69 15.66
N ALA A 987 -37.51 19.96 16.64
CA ALA A 987 -36.38 20.43 17.45
C ALA A 987 -35.06 20.35 16.68
N THR A 988 -34.06 21.09 17.16
CA THR A 988 -32.67 21.05 16.67
C THR A 988 -31.79 20.39 17.73
N LEU A 989 -30.90 19.49 17.34
CA LEU A 989 -29.84 18.95 18.20
C LEU A 989 -28.49 19.46 17.72
N GLU A 990 -27.75 20.12 18.59
CA GLU A 990 -26.34 20.45 18.42
C GLU A 990 -25.52 19.46 19.24
N LEU A 991 -24.78 18.58 18.56
CA LEU A 991 -23.99 17.53 19.17
C LEU A 991 -22.50 17.82 18.99
N ARG A 992 -21.74 17.75 20.09
CA ARG A 992 -20.27 17.80 20.08
C ARG A 992 -19.73 16.53 20.70
N VAL A 993 -18.77 15.90 20.03
CA VAL A 993 -18.15 14.67 20.52
C VAL A 993 -16.67 14.94 20.77
N ASN A 994 -16.28 14.91 22.04
CA ASN A 994 -14.91 15.14 22.48
C ASN A 994 -14.20 13.79 22.58
N SER A 995 -13.53 13.37 21.51
CA SER A 995 -12.79 12.11 21.45
C SER A 995 -11.51 12.27 20.62
N PRO A 996 -10.34 11.79 21.11
CA PRO A 996 -9.12 11.74 20.31
C PRO A 996 -9.17 10.62 19.24
N LEU A 997 -10.02 9.62 19.44
CA LEU A 997 -10.19 8.53 18.47
C LEU A 997 -11.11 8.97 17.35
N LEU A 998 -10.73 8.66 16.10
CA LEU A 998 -11.62 8.78 14.95
C LEU A 998 -12.78 7.79 15.07
N PHE A 999 -13.99 8.27 14.79
CA PHE A 999 -15.20 7.47 14.94
C PHE A 999 -16.17 7.68 13.78
N THR A 1000 -17.04 6.69 13.62
CA THR A 1000 -18.25 6.74 12.82
C THR A 1000 -19.43 6.99 13.75
N LEU A 1001 -20.30 7.93 13.39
CA LEU A 1001 -21.50 8.28 14.12
C LEU A 1001 -22.75 7.79 13.39
N ALA A 1002 -23.74 7.32 14.16
CA ALA A 1002 -25.11 7.14 13.70
C ALA A 1002 -26.11 7.65 14.74
N LEU A 1003 -26.99 8.57 14.36
CA LEU A 1003 -28.09 9.04 15.18
C LEU A 1003 -29.41 8.54 14.60
N VAL A 1004 -30.09 7.62 15.27
CA VAL A 1004 -31.31 6.98 14.76
C VAL A 1004 -32.53 7.36 15.58
N SER A 1005 -33.70 7.37 14.95
CA SER A 1005 -34.98 7.65 15.62
C SER A 1005 -35.49 6.46 16.42
N GLY A 1006 -35.88 6.69 17.68
CA GLY A 1006 -36.37 5.68 18.61
C GLY A 1006 -35.31 5.14 19.56
N GLU A 1007 -35.74 4.22 20.43
CA GLU A 1007 -34.86 3.44 21.30
C GLU A 1007 -34.41 2.17 20.57
N ASP A 1008 -33.26 2.22 19.89
CA ASP A 1008 -32.70 1.04 19.23
C ASP A 1008 -31.63 0.39 20.14
N PRO A 1009 -31.63 -0.94 20.30
CA PRO A 1009 -30.57 -1.66 21.00
C PRO A 1009 -29.28 -1.67 20.16
N TRP A 1010 -28.15 -2.04 20.78
CA TRP A 1010 -26.97 -2.42 19.98
C TRP A 1010 -27.35 -3.58 19.05
N PRO A 1011 -26.90 -3.54 17.78
CA PRO A 1011 -26.98 -4.70 16.91
C PRO A 1011 -26.37 -5.95 17.54
N LYS A 1012 -27.02 -7.09 17.35
CA LYS A 1012 -26.55 -8.39 17.87
C LYS A 1012 -25.50 -9.07 16.99
N GLN A 1013 -25.16 -8.51 15.82
CA GLN A 1013 -24.19 -9.08 14.88
C GLN A 1013 -23.28 -7.98 14.31
N GLY A 1014 -21.97 -8.24 14.23
CA GLY A 1014 -20.94 -7.26 13.85
C GLY A 1014 -21.02 -6.70 12.42
N TYR A 1015 -21.93 -7.19 11.58
CA TYR A 1015 -22.13 -6.73 10.19
C TYR A 1015 -23.23 -5.65 10.02
N ASP A 1016 -23.85 -5.20 11.11
CA ASP A 1016 -25.00 -4.26 11.12
C ASP A 1016 -24.62 -2.77 11.34
N LEU A 1017 -23.37 -2.40 11.07
CA LEU A 1017 -22.89 -1.02 11.27
C LEU A 1017 -23.00 -0.16 10.01
N SER A 1018 -22.88 -0.75 8.81
CA SER A 1018 -23.09 -0.02 7.56
C SER A 1018 -24.54 0.47 7.45
N SER A 1019 -25.49 -0.37 7.83
CA SER A 1019 -26.93 -0.08 7.93
C SER A 1019 -27.23 1.02 8.95
N LEU A 1020 -26.57 1.03 10.11
CA LEU A 1020 -26.74 2.10 11.10
C LEU A 1020 -26.31 3.46 10.55
N ARG A 1021 -25.19 3.52 9.82
CA ARG A 1021 -24.72 4.76 9.18
C ARG A 1021 -25.70 5.26 8.11
N GLU A 1022 -26.18 4.36 7.26
CA GLU A 1022 -27.18 4.67 6.22
C GLU A 1022 -28.52 5.14 6.82
N ARG A 1023 -28.89 4.63 7.99
CA ARG A 1023 -30.11 5.02 8.72
C ARG A 1023 -29.95 6.26 9.60
N SER A 1024 -28.75 6.84 9.68
CA SER A 1024 -28.51 8.01 10.51
C SER A 1024 -29.30 9.21 10.01
N LEU A 1025 -29.82 10.02 10.93
CA LEU A 1025 -30.42 11.30 10.61
C LEU A 1025 -29.33 12.22 10.01
N PRO A 1026 -29.68 13.00 8.96
CA PRO A 1026 -28.73 13.90 8.33
C PRO A 1026 -28.37 15.05 9.27
N HIS A 1027 -27.15 15.57 9.13
CA HIS A 1027 -26.65 16.67 9.91
C HIS A 1027 -25.68 17.54 9.12
N GLU A 1028 -25.56 18.79 9.53
CA GLU A 1028 -24.52 19.72 9.08
C GLU A 1028 -23.34 19.64 10.06
N VAL A 1029 -22.10 19.66 9.55
CA VAL A 1029 -20.90 19.76 10.39
C VAL A 1029 -20.38 21.20 10.32
N GLY A 1030 -20.39 21.89 11.46
CA GLY A 1030 -19.82 23.23 11.59
C GLY A 1030 -18.29 23.24 11.63
N LYS A 1031 -17.68 24.42 11.51
CA LYS A 1031 -16.21 24.60 11.46
C LYS A 1031 -15.46 24.08 12.70
N GLU A 1032 -16.14 23.99 13.85
CA GLU A 1032 -15.61 23.47 15.12
C GLU A 1032 -15.94 21.98 15.34
N GLY A 1033 -16.44 21.28 14.32
CA GLY A 1033 -16.86 19.87 14.44
C GLY A 1033 -18.20 19.66 15.16
N THR A 1034 -18.93 20.73 15.48
CA THR A 1034 -20.31 20.63 16.01
C THR A 1034 -21.24 20.10 14.92
N MET A 1035 -21.99 19.05 15.24
CA MET A 1035 -22.94 18.41 14.34
C MET A 1035 -24.36 18.89 14.65
N THR A 1036 -25.00 19.54 13.68
CA THR A 1036 -26.34 20.13 13.83
C THR A 1036 -27.37 19.33 13.07
N PHE A 1037 -28.32 18.74 13.80
CA PHE A 1037 -29.46 17.99 13.27
C PHE A 1037 -30.71 18.85 13.40
N ARG A 1038 -31.45 19.09 12.31
CA ARG A 1038 -32.62 19.99 12.30
C ARG A 1038 -33.93 19.23 12.09
N ASN A 1039 -35.03 19.84 12.48
CA ASN A 1039 -36.40 19.33 12.28
C ASN A 1039 -36.64 17.92 12.87
N LEU A 1040 -35.91 17.59 13.93
CA LEU A 1040 -35.94 16.27 14.56
C LEU A 1040 -37.31 15.92 15.15
N PRO A 1041 -37.68 14.63 15.18
CA PRO A 1041 -38.89 14.19 15.84
C PRO A 1041 -38.78 14.27 17.37
N ALA A 1042 -39.89 14.67 18.00
CA ALA A 1042 -40.04 14.59 19.44
C ALA A 1042 -39.98 13.13 19.91
N GLY A 1043 -39.37 12.89 21.05
CA GLY A 1043 -39.18 11.57 21.63
C GLY A 1043 -37.70 11.20 21.71
N LYS A 1044 -37.41 9.91 21.83
CA LYS A 1044 -36.04 9.43 22.05
C LYS A 1044 -35.33 9.17 20.73
N LEU A 1045 -34.08 9.63 20.65
CA LEU A 1045 -33.11 9.23 19.64
C LEU A 1045 -32.03 8.36 20.29
N THR A 1046 -31.46 7.44 19.52
CA THR A 1046 -30.30 6.66 19.96
C THR A 1046 -29.06 7.13 19.22
N LEU A 1047 -28.04 7.55 19.98
CA LEU A 1047 -26.71 7.87 19.47
C LEU A 1047 -25.82 6.63 19.55
N PHE A 1048 -25.21 6.28 18.43
CA PHE A 1048 -24.14 5.27 18.33
C PHE A 1048 -22.85 5.95 17.87
N LEU A 1049 -21.76 5.70 18.59
CA LEU A 1049 -20.40 6.04 18.16
C LEU A 1049 -19.57 4.76 18.13
N ILE A 1050 -18.82 4.57 17.06
CA ILE A 1050 -17.95 3.41 16.87
C ILE A 1050 -16.61 3.89 16.38
N THR A 1051 -15.51 3.45 16.97
CA THR A 1051 -14.18 3.82 16.50
C THR A 1051 -13.94 3.25 15.10
N ASN A 1052 -13.20 3.97 14.24
CA ASN A 1052 -12.99 3.55 12.85
C ASN A 1052 -12.17 2.24 12.71
N ASP A 1053 -11.46 1.83 13.78
CA ASP A 1053 -10.77 0.54 13.88
C ASP A 1053 -11.68 -0.61 14.37
N TRP A 1054 -12.96 -0.32 14.63
CA TRP A 1054 -14.00 -1.27 15.01
C TRP A 1054 -13.82 -1.92 16.39
N ARG A 1055 -13.10 -1.25 17.29
CA ARG A 1055 -12.75 -1.79 18.62
C ARG A 1055 -13.51 -1.15 19.76
N GLY A 1056 -13.85 0.13 19.64
CA GLY A 1056 -14.60 0.90 20.62
C GLY A 1056 -16.05 1.14 20.18
N SER A 1057 -16.97 1.07 21.13
CA SER A 1057 -18.38 1.36 20.97
C SER A 1057 -18.89 2.26 22.11
N TYR A 1058 -19.82 3.16 21.78
CA TYR A 1058 -20.53 4.01 22.73
C TYR A 1058 -21.98 4.16 22.28
N ARG A 1059 -22.91 4.04 23.24
CA ARG A 1059 -24.35 4.19 22.99
C ARG A 1059 -24.97 5.07 24.06
N GLU A 1060 -25.83 5.98 23.63
CA GLU A 1060 -26.56 6.88 24.49
C GLU A 1060 -27.98 7.11 23.95
N LEU A 1061 -28.95 7.32 24.85
CA LEU A 1061 -30.29 7.78 24.49
C LEU A 1061 -30.39 9.28 24.74
N ILE A 1062 -30.93 10.01 23.77
CA ILE A 1062 -31.11 11.47 23.82
C ILE A 1062 -32.61 11.78 23.70
N ASP A 1063 -33.17 12.47 24.68
CA ASP A 1063 -34.56 12.93 24.64
C ASP A 1063 -34.65 14.25 23.84
N ILE A 1064 -35.52 14.27 22.83
CA ILE A 1064 -35.76 15.40 21.95
C ILE A 1064 -37.17 15.98 22.20
N PRO A 1065 -37.29 17.30 22.49
CA PRO A 1065 -38.58 17.95 22.70
C PRO A 1065 -39.36 18.17 21.38
N GLU A 1066 -40.61 18.61 21.47
CA GLU A 1066 -41.41 18.96 20.28
C GLU A 1066 -40.85 20.13 19.48
N THR A 1067 -40.28 21.13 20.17
CA THR A 1067 -39.66 22.32 19.56
C THR A 1067 -38.47 22.79 20.42
N GLY A 1068 -37.58 23.62 19.85
CA GLY A 1068 -36.42 24.20 20.54
C GLY A 1068 -35.08 23.56 20.15
N THR A 1069 -33.99 24.02 20.78
CA THR A 1069 -32.63 23.51 20.54
C THR A 1069 -32.12 22.75 21.76
N VAL A 1070 -31.60 21.54 21.53
CA VAL A 1070 -30.91 20.69 22.51
C VAL A 1070 -29.42 20.74 22.20
N VAL A 1071 -28.59 21.08 23.19
CA VAL A 1071 -27.12 21.03 23.07
C VAL A 1071 -26.61 19.83 23.86
N ARG A 1072 -25.79 18.98 23.24
CA ARG A 1072 -25.22 17.78 23.86
C ARG A 1072 -23.73 17.68 23.61
N ASP A 1073 -22.94 17.79 24.68
CA ASP A 1073 -21.51 17.50 24.66
C ASP A 1073 -21.27 16.08 25.19
N VAL A 1074 -20.66 15.22 24.36
CA VAL A 1074 -20.42 13.80 24.65
C VAL A 1074 -18.93 13.55 24.75
N THR A 1075 -18.50 12.99 25.88
CA THR A 1075 -17.14 12.44 26.05
C THR A 1075 -17.27 10.93 26.18
N PRO A 1076 -17.14 10.17 25.07
CA PRO A 1076 -17.47 8.75 25.06
C PRO A 1076 -16.51 7.95 25.94
N LYS A 1077 -17.08 7.20 26.89
CA LYS A 1077 -16.36 6.12 27.58
C LYS A 1077 -16.41 4.87 26.71
N TRP A 1078 -15.40 4.72 25.85
CA TRP A 1078 -15.31 3.61 24.91
C TRP A 1078 -15.41 2.26 25.61
N GLN A 1079 -16.38 1.45 25.18
CA GLN A 1079 -16.49 0.06 25.57
C GLN A 1079 -15.97 -0.80 24.42
N ALA A 1080 -15.25 -1.89 24.74
CA ALA A 1080 -14.95 -2.90 23.73
C ALA A 1080 -16.26 -3.29 23.03
N VAL A 1081 -16.27 -3.31 21.70
CA VAL A 1081 -17.45 -3.70 20.91
C VAL A 1081 -17.91 -5.08 21.42
N ARG A 1082 -19.03 -5.11 22.14
CA ARG A 1082 -19.67 -6.37 22.55
C ARG A 1082 -20.23 -6.99 21.28
N GLN A 1083 -19.57 -8.05 20.80
CA GLN A 1083 -20.05 -8.85 19.67
C GLN A 1083 -21.07 -9.88 20.15
#